data_AF-A0A1F7BFJ9-F1
#
_entry.id   AF-A0A1F7BFJ9-F1
#
_cell.length_a   1.000
_cell.length_b   1.000
_cell.length_c   1.000
_cell.angle_alpha   90.00
_cell.angle_beta   90.00
_cell.angle_gamma   90.00
#
_symmetry.space_group_name_H-M   'P 1'
#
loop_
_entity.id
_entity.type
_entity.pdbx_description
1 polymer ?
#
loop_
_entity_poly.entity_id
_entity_poly.type
_entity_poly.pdbx_seq_one_letter_code
_entity_poly.pdbx_strand_id
1 'polypeptide(L)'
;MPLPSSSSESQESAAMRAFGPRMNPSSEVQERIKKTMQARIAQTHAERVLTRATASINPDSSVSVHMWERIRGAIRPAASSSIFDTLRDMLSPSEGLQVLLKARLEARLQPAYAPVFHRSVKWVAAFALVIFVVRLSPLLFLAPHTVAKSSLMLLPIRGEVSVLMEGLWQPVTQELTFTKSALIQTHDGEATLVLHDDGVIRMGPHTTIALHDTSDRPDPALHEPTVTLHDGTMWGGIWLPREVAGVTVATSQGLIEVHEGSFSAVAGDTVEIRVWDRRADVTHEGQRLSLVSGESVELVSDAEATIKKILPAAYDEEWVDENLKRDGQHRKEIAQLQYERRAANAGILPTSGFYTMKRVAEEVDVLLTFGEEAKAQKRLDQANTRLNEAAALLAEGSDQAAVPLAEYKRTLLNIASGSGDGSLVQFMLKQELAEATADIAAALPDDEVYALKKTVLETSAAVPNSFVNANDVQGVLLVDTLSSLMRSVEDGDVTVAKETFAELQPYLAALEAEDSKLSVEHQQEAKASLATFAVAISAYEADVGGLDQEFLDEVSPYLPNTPTLAALPLSAEQIQSIGQAIYDRIFLYKLARSRWNQLLVESRALDGHPDQGRILRWLYRELPENGLARYVKTEFERVKEANGTSASSSVETPL
;
A
#
# COMPACT_ATOMS: atom_id res chain seq x y z
N MET A 1 68.80 -8.25 67.95
CA MET A 1 68.53 -9.40 67.07
C MET A 1 67.32 -9.09 66.19
N PRO A 2 67.31 -9.54 64.93
CA PRO A 2 67.06 -8.67 63.78
C PRO A 2 65.94 -9.17 62.83
N LEU A 3 65.61 -8.31 61.86
CA LEU A 3 65.01 -8.63 60.54
C LEU A 3 66.00 -9.45 59.68
N PRO A 4 65.55 -10.16 58.62
CA PRO A 4 65.49 -9.62 57.24
C PRO A 4 64.23 -10.07 56.46
N SER A 5 63.56 -9.26 55.63
CA SER A 5 63.84 -8.77 54.26
C SER A 5 63.99 -9.85 53.16
N SER A 6 63.11 -9.79 52.14
CA SER A 6 63.44 -9.59 50.71
C SER A 6 62.49 -10.28 49.69
N SER A 7 62.16 -9.50 48.65
CA SER A 7 61.92 -9.87 47.25
C SER A 7 60.72 -10.75 46.84
N SER A 8 59.70 -10.11 46.25
CA SER A 8 59.01 -10.65 45.06
C SER A 8 58.29 -9.60 44.19
N GLU A 9 58.67 -8.32 44.27
CA GLU A 9 58.10 -7.22 43.46
C GLU A 9 58.68 -7.13 42.02
N SER A 10 59.11 -8.25 41.43
CA SER A 10 59.79 -8.24 40.12
C SER A 10 59.39 -9.36 39.15
N GLN A 11 58.28 -10.08 39.38
CA GLN A 11 57.82 -11.12 38.45
C GLN A 11 56.50 -10.85 37.73
N GLU A 12 55.64 -9.95 38.21
CA GLU A 12 54.37 -9.65 37.51
C GLU A 12 54.53 -8.67 36.34
N SER A 13 55.58 -7.86 36.31
CA SER A 13 55.80 -6.85 35.26
C SER A 13 56.64 -7.33 34.07
N ALA A 14 57.13 -8.57 34.09
CA ALA A 14 57.82 -9.21 32.97
C ALA A 14 56.93 -10.14 32.12
N ALA A 15 55.81 -10.63 32.66
CA ALA A 15 54.89 -11.52 31.95
C ALA A 15 53.90 -10.78 31.02
N MET A 16 53.67 -9.48 31.23
CA MET A 16 52.69 -8.68 30.48
C MET A 16 53.23 -7.94 29.25
N ARG A 17 54.51 -8.07 28.89
CA ARG A 17 55.09 -7.40 27.70
C ARG A 17 55.37 -8.30 26.49
N ALA A 18 54.91 -9.54 26.48
CA ALA A 18 55.21 -10.50 25.40
C ALA A 18 54.03 -10.84 24.47
N PHE A 19 52.92 -10.10 24.48
CA PHE A 19 51.77 -10.40 23.61
C PHE A 19 51.35 -9.24 22.71
N GLY A 20 51.95 -9.27 21.52
CA GLY A 20 51.43 -8.75 20.26
C GLY A 20 52.53 -8.81 19.18
N PRO A 21 52.26 -9.08 17.88
CA PRO A 21 51.06 -9.61 17.24
C PRO A 21 51.40 -10.74 16.23
N ARG A 22 51.08 -12.01 16.51
CA ARG A 22 51.12 -13.07 15.48
C ARG A 22 50.15 -14.20 15.82
N MET A 23 48.91 -14.11 15.37
CA MET A 23 48.06 -15.30 15.21
C MET A 23 47.08 -15.11 14.04
N ASN A 24 47.60 -15.10 12.81
CA ASN A 24 46.86 -15.68 11.71
C ASN A 24 47.44 -17.09 11.48
N PRO A 25 46.67 -18.16 11.72
CA PRO A 25 47.16 -19.52 11.53
C PRO A 25 47.50 -19.79 10.06
N SER A 26 48.50 -20.64 9.80
CA SER A 26 48.90 -21.06 8.45
C SER A 26 47.74 -21.71 7.69
N SER A 27 47.76 -21.67 6.35
CA SER A 27 46.69 -22.19 5.48
C SER A 27 46.34 -23.66 5.76
N GLU A 28 47.33 -24.48 6.10
CA GLU A 28 47.11 -25.87 6.52
C GLU A 28 46.35 -25.98 7.86
N VAL A 29 46.62 -25.08 8.81
CA VAL A 29 45.89 -25.03 10.09
C VAL A 29 44.48 -24.50 9.88
N GLN A 30 44.27 -23.55 8.95
CA GLN A 30 42.95 -23.06 8.58
C GLN A 30 42.11 -24.13 7.89
N GLU A 31 42.67 -24.92 6.97
CA GLU A 31 41.95 -26.05 6.37
C GLU A 31 41.64 -27.14 7.38
N ARG A 32 42.56 -27.42 8.32
CA ARG A 32 42.32 -28.38 9.40
C ARG A 32 41.20 -27.88 10.33
N ILE A 33 41.18 -26.59 10.66
CA ILE A 33 40.11 -25.97 11.44
C ILE A 33 38.80 -25.98 10.65
N LYS A 34 38.81 -25.71 9.34
CA LYS A 34 37.61 -25.71 8.49
C LYS A 34 37.03 -27.11 8.31
N LYS A 35 37.87 -28.15 8.11
CA LYS A 35 37.43 -29.56 8.12
C LYS A 35 36.94 -29.99 9.51
N THR A 36 37.59 -29.55 10.59
CA THR A 36 37.15 -29.86 11.96
C THR A 36 35.85 -29.13 12.31
N MET A 37 35.64 -27.92 11.79
CA MET A 37 34.38 -27.17 11.91
C MET A 37 33.28 -27.76 11.04
N GLN A 38 33.54 -28.16 9.80
CA GLN A 38 32.55 -28.82 8.94
C GLN A 38 32.18 -30.20 9.49
N ALA A 39 33.14 -30.96 10.05
CA ALA A 39 32.86 -32.18 10.79
C ALA A 39 32.08 -31.91 12.09
N ARG A 40 32.30 -30.77 12.77
CA ARG A 40 31.45 -30.34 13.90
C ARG A 40 30.06 -29.89 13.45
N ILE A 41 29.91 -29.18 12.36
CA ILE A 41 28.62 -28.63 11.89
C ILE A 41 27.75 -29.77 11.33
N ALA A 42 28.34 -30.71 10.58
CA ALA A 42 27.65 -31.92 10.12
C ALA A 42 27.22 -32.86 11.26
N GLN A 43 27.86 -32.78 12.43
CA GLN A 43 27.70 -33.76 13.52
C GLN A 43 27.06 -33.19 14.81
N THR A 44 26.63 -31.91 14.85
CA THR A 44 26.28 -31.27 16.16
C THR A 44 24.95 -30.54 16.28
N HIS A 45 24.08 -30.38 15.26
CA HIS A 45 22.76 -29.74 15.50
C HIS A 45 21.52 -30.53 15.09
N ALA A 46 21.53 -31.30 14.00
CA ALA A 46 20.34 -32.07 13.61
C ALA A 46 20.18 -33.36 14.46
N GLU A 47 21.23 -34.18 14.56
CA GLU A 47 21.11 -35.49 15.21
C GLU A 47 21.09 -35.45 16.74
N ARG A 48 21.83 -34.54 17.40
CA ARG A 48 21.89 -34.48 18.88
C ARG A 48 20.67 -33.83 19.53
N VAL A 49 19.98 -32.93 18.83
CA VAL A 49 18.71 -32.37 19.31
C VAL A 49 17.59 -33.37 19.11
N LEU A 50 17.57 -34.10 17.99
CA LEU A 50 16.60 -35.18 17.75
C LEU A 50 16.84 -36.41 18.64
N THR A 51 18.08 -36.78 18.96
CA THR A 51 18.36 -37.90 19.90
C THR A 51 18.19 -37.51 21.37
N ARG A 52 18.46 -36.26 21.78
CA ARG A 52 18.10 -35.80 23.14
C ARG A 52 16.61 -35.57 23.31
N ALA A 53 15.91 -35.06 22.30
CA ALA A 53 14.46 -34.95 22.33
C ALA A 53 13.79 -36.32 22.34
N THR A 54 14.27 -37.30 21.56
CA THR A 54 13.71 -38.67 21.60
C THR A 54 14.06 -39.44 22.87
N ALA A 55 15.22 -39.18 23.49
CA ALA A 55 15.58 -39.76 24.80
C ALA A 55 14.91 -39.07 26.00
N SER A 56 14.48 -37.82 25.89
CA SER A 56 13.69 -37.13 26.92
C SER A 56 12.17 -37.26 26.76
N ILE A 57 11.70 -37.79 25.61
CA ILE A 57 10.27 -37.96 25.30
C ILE A 57 9.79 -39.42 25.45
N ASN A 58 10.69 -40.40 25.52
CA ASN A 58 10.32 -41.78 25.87
C ASN A 58 10.66 -42.08 27.33
N PRO A 59 9.72 -41.89 28.29
CA PRO A 59 9.89 -42.46 29.61
C PRO A 59 10.01 -43.98 29.49
N ASP A 60 10.88 -44.59 30.31
CA ASP A 60 10.95 -46.03 30.47
C ASP A 60 9.54 -46.58 30.72
N SER A 61 9.21 -47.74 30.15
CA SER A 61 7.85 -48.27 30.09
C SER A 61 7.16 -48.34 31.46
N SER A 62 7.94 -48.52 32.53
CA SER A 62 7.51 -48.48 33.93
C SER A 62 7.14 -47.08 34.46
N VAL A 63 7.84 -46.04 34.00
CA VAL A 63 7.63 -44.63 34.37
C VAL A 63 6.42 -44.05 33.63
N SER A 64 6.22 -44.44 32.37
CA SER A 64 5.04 -44.03 31.57
C SER A 64 3.73 -44.47 32.22
N VAL A 65 3.69 -45.68 32.79
CA VAL A 65 2.52 -46.24 33.48
C VAL A 65 2.26 -45.52 34.79
N HIS A 66 3.30 -45.26 35.61
CA HIS A 66 3.14 -44.51 36.86
C HIS A 66 2.77 -43.04 36.63
N MET A 67 3.28 -42.42 35.56
CA MET A 67 2.94 -41.04 35.21
C MET A 67 1.53 -40.95 34.67
N TRP A 68 1.08 -41.90 33.86
CA TRP A 68 -0.32 -42.01 33.42
C TRP A 68 -1.28 -42.33 34.56
N GLU A 69 -0.90 -43.14 35.55
CA GLU A 69 -1.71 -43.35 36.76
C GLU A 69 -1.81 -42.08 37.62
N ARG A 70 -0.72 -41.30 37.71
CA ARG A 70 -0.69 -40.03 38.44
C ARG A 70 -1.45 -38.92 37.72
N ILE A 71 -1.38 -38.86 36.39
CA ILE A 71 -2.16 -37.95 35.53
C ILE A 71 -3.65 -38.34 35.55
N ARG A 72 -3.97 -39.64 35.51
CA ARG A 72 -5.34 -40.15 35.65
C ARG A 72 -5.91 -39.92 37.05
N GLY A 73 -5.05 -39.86 38.07
CA GLY A 73 -5.40 -39.42 39.42
C GLY A 73 -5.59 -37.90 39.56
N ALA A 74 -4.85 -37.10 38.79
CA ALA A 74 -4.91 -35.63 38.81
C ALA A 74 -6.01 -35.03 37.92
N ILE A 75 -6.46 -35.74 36.86
CA ILE A 75 -7.57 -35.35 35.97
C ILE A 75 -8.95 -35.77 36.55
N ARG A 76 -9.04 -36.00 37.87
CA ARG A 76 -10.34 -36.04 38.56
C ARG A 76 -10.63 -34.69 39.24
N PRO A 77 -11.20 -33.70 38.54
CA PRO A 77 -12.14 -32.81 39.20
C PRO A 77 -13.41 -33.63 39.48
N ALA A 78 -13.88 -33.57 40.72
CA ALA A 78 -15.15 -34.12 41.12
C ALA A 78 -16.29 -33.48 40.30
N ALA A 79 -17.23 -34.31 39.84
CA ALA A 79 -18.51 -33.92 39.23
C ALA A 79 -18.46 -33.22 37.85
N SER A 80 -18.30 -34.00 36.77
CA SER A 80 -19.13 -33.81 35.57
C SER A 80 -19.19 -35.12 34.78
N SER A 81 -20.39 -35.68 34.67
CA SER A 81 -20.68 -36.83 33.83
C SER A 81 -20.54 -36.43 32.36
N SER A 82 -19.63 -37.10 31.65
CA SER A 82 -19.46 -36.94 30.20
C SER A 82 -20.79 -37.23 29.49
N ILE A 83 -21.20 -36.35 28.58
CA ILE A 83 -22.42 -36.46 27.75
C ILE A 83 -22.48 -37.83 27.03
N PHE A 84 -21.31 -38.43 26.77
CA PHE A 84 -21.20 -39.77 26.21
C PHE A 84 -21.59 -40.90 27.16
N ASP A 85 -21.41 -40.74 28.48
CA ASP A 85 -21.85 -41.71 29.47
C ASP A 85 -23.37 -41.62 29.67
N THR A 86 -23.95 -40.42 29.62
CA THR A 86 -25.40 -40.23 29.67
C THR A 86 -26.10 -40.82 28.43
N LEU A 87 -25.51 -40.64 27.24
CA LEU A 87 -26.02 -41.26 26.00
C LEU A 87 -25.85 -42.78 26.01
N ARG A 88 -24.73 -43.28 26.55
CA ARG A 88 -24.51 -44.72 26.71
C ARG A 88 -25.54 -45.32 27.67
N ASP A 89 -25.81 -44.68 28.80
CA ASP A 89 -26.79 -45.18 29.77
C ASP A 89 -28.23 -45.10 29.25
N MET A 90 -28.55 -44.07 28.45
CA MET A 90 -29.88 -43.91 27.84
C MET A 90 -30.13 -44.88 26.66
N LEU A 91 -29.07 -45.33 25.99
CA LEU A 91 -29.14 -46.29 24.87
C LEU A 91 -28.82 -47.75 25.29
N SER A 92 -28.42 -47.97 26.54
CA SER A 92 -28.20 -49.31 27.09
C SER A 92 -29.55 -49.95 27.44
N PRO A 93 -29.94 -51.08 26.84
CA PRO A 93 -31.15 -51.78 27.25
C PRO A 93 -31.02 -52.20 28.72
N SER A 94 -32.11 -52.08 29.49
CA SER A 94 -32.13 -52.45 30.91
C SER A 94 -31.76 -53.92 31.13
N GLU A 95 -31.16 -54.26 32.27
CA GLU A 95 -30.66 -55.61 32.56
C GLU A 95 -31.71 -56.71 32.34
N GLY A 96 -32.98 -56.44 32.71
CA GLY A 96 -34.08 -57.38 32.46
C GLY A 96 -34.38 -57.61 30.97
N LEU A 97 -34.23 -56.57 30.15
CA LEU A 97 -34.44 -56.63 28.70
C LEU A 97 -33.24 -57.31 28.00
N GLN A 98 -32.03 -57.12 28.52
CA GLN A 98 -30.83 -57.85 28.07
C GLN A 98 -30.95 -59.35 28.33
N VAL A 99 -31.41 -59.76 29.52
CA VAL A 99 -31.58 -61.18 29.86
C VAL A 99 -32.67 -61.82 28.98
N LEU A 100 -33.78 -61.12 28.74
CA LEU A 100 -34.85 -61.59 27.84
C LEU A 100 -34.39 -61.67 26.38
N LEU A 101 -33.65 -60.67 25.88
CA LEU A 101 -33.08 -60.70 24.54
C LEU A 101 -32.08 -61.84 24.40
N LYS A 102 -31.19 -62.01 25.38
CA LYS A 102 -30.15 -63.03 25.37
C LYS A 102 -30.74 -64.45 25.42
N ALA A 103 -31.73 -64.69 26.28
CA ALA A 103 -32.44 -65.97 26.33
C ALA A 103 -33.20 -66.27 25.02
N ARG A 104 -33.78 -65.24 24.38
CA ARG A 104 -34.53 -65.40 23.12
C ARG A 104 -33.62 -65.55 21.89
N LEU A 105 -32.42 -64.95 21.93
CA LEU A 105 -31.38 -65.09 20.91
C LEU A 105 -30.63 -66.41 21.03
N GLU A 106 -30.23 -66.81 22.24
CA GLU A 106 -29.53 -68.09 22.48
C GLU A 106 -30.42 -69.29 22.13
N ALA A 107 -31.73 -69.21 22.35
CA ALA A 107 -32.68 -70.25 21.92
C ALA A 107 -32.83 -70.38 20.39
N ARG A 108 -32.39 -69.38 19.61
CA ARG A 108 -32.46 -69.38 18.13
C ARG A 108 -31.11 -69.49 17.44
N LEU A 109 -30.01 -69.45 18.18
CA LEU A 109 -28.66 -69.58 17.64
C LEU A 109 -28.20 -71.02 17.83
N GLN A 110 -28.41 -71.86 16.82
CA GLN A 110 -27.61 -73.07 16.66
C GLN A 110 -26.12 -72.65 16.58
N PRO A 111 -25.18 -73.45 17.09
CA PRO A 111 -23.76 -73.09 17.03
C PRO A 111 -23.29 -73.12 15.57
N ALA A 112 -23.42 -71.99 14.90
CA ALA A 112 -22.73 -71.73 13.66
C ALA A 112 -21.25 -71.59 14.00
N TYR A 113 -20.40 -72.37 13.31
CA TYR A 113 -18.95 -72.19 13.33
C TYR A 113 -18.64 -70.70 13.17
N ALA A 114 -18.06 -70.08 14.21
CA ALA A 114 -17.57 -68.72 14.11
C ALA A 114 -16.49 -68.71 13.02
N PRO A 115 -16.65 -67.97 11.91
CA PRO A 115 -15.56 -67.81 10.98
C PRO A 115 -14.40 -67.18 11.75
N VAL A 116 -13.24 -67.83 11.69
CA VAL A 116 -11.99 -67.28 12.23
C VAL A 116 -11.67 -66.05 11.39
N PHE A 117 -12.23 -64.90 11.77
CA PHE A 117 -11.72 -63.62 11.28
C PHE A 117 -10.31 -63.49 11.83
N HIS A 118 -9.34 -63.84 10.97
CA HIS A 118 -7.93 -63.78 11.27
C HIS A 118 -7.60 -62.40 11.85
N ARG A 119 -6.79 -62.36 12.92
CA ARG A 119 -6.32 -61.10 13.54
C ARG A 119 -5.77 -60.11 12.50
N SER A 120 -5.23 -60.61 11.39
CA SER A 120 -4.80 -59.83 10.23
C SER A 120 -5.91 -58.98 9.62
N VAL A 121 -7.16 -59.46 9.52
CA VAL A 121 -8.30 -58.68 8.99
C VAL A 121 -8.65 -57.51 9.92
N LYS A 122 -8.52 -57.68 11.25
CA LYS A 122 -8.70 -56.58 12.20
C LYS A 122 -7.61 -55.52 12.07
N TRP A 123 -6.36 -55.94 11.87
CA TRP A 123 -5.25 -55.02 11.62
C TRP A 123 -5.37 -54.31 10.28
N VAL A 124 -5.79 -55.02 9.22
CA VAL A 124 -6.05 -54.42 7.90
C VAL A 124 -7.23 -53.44 7.97
N ALA A 125 -8.32 -53.79 8.67
CA ALA A 125 -9.46 -52.89 8.85
C ALA A 125 -9.10 -51.67 9.72
N ALA A 126 -8.30 -51.85 10.78
CA ALA A 126 -7.80 -50.74 11.59
C ALA A 126 -6.85 -49.85 10.80
N PHE A 127 -5.96 -50.42 9.99
CA PHE A 127 -5.05 -49.66 9.12
C PHE A 127 -5.82 -48.95 8.01
N ALA A 128 -6.83 -49.58 7.43
CA ALA A 128 -7.74 -48.96 6.47
C ALA A 128 -8.56 -47.83 7.11
N LEU A 129 -9.02 -48.00 8.35
CA LEU A 129 -9.69 -46.94 9.11
C LEU A 129 -8.73 -45.78 9.40
N VAL A 130 -7.48 -46.06 9.78
CA VAL A 130 -6.45 -45.03 9.99
C VAL A 130 -6.17 -44.31 8.68
N ILE A 131 -5.97 -45.01 7.56
CA ILE A 131 -5.79 -44.39 6.24
C ILE A 131 -7.02 -43.56 5.87
N PHE A 132 -8.23 -44.05 6.15
CA PHE A 132 -9.48 -43.36 5.87
C PHE A 132 -9.60 -42.07 6.71
N VAL A 133 -9.25 -42.13 8.01
CA VAL A 133 -9.22 -40.96 8.90
C VAL A 133 -8.14 -39.97 8.48
N VAL A 134 -6.94 -40.44 8.12
CA VAL A 134 -5.83 -39.61 7.60
C VAL A 134 -6.21 -38.95 6.26
N ARG A 135 -6.99 -39.64 5.42
CA ARG A 135 -7.48 -39.08 4.15
C ARG A 135 -8.64 -38.10 4.35
N LEU A 136 -9.44 -38.26 5.40
CA LEU A 136 -10.55 -37.37 5.75
C LEU A 136 -10.12 -36.19 6.63
N SER A 137 -8.97 -36.27 7.32
CA SER A 137 -8.53 -35.20 8.23
C SER A 137 -8.39 -33.83 7.56
N PRO A 138 -7.91 -33.69 6.31
CA PRO A 138 -7.87 -32.38 5.66
C PRO A 138 -9.26 -31.74 5.56
N LEU A 139 -10.31 -32.51 5.25
CA LEU A 139 -11.68 -31.99 5.14
C LEU A 139 -12.29 -31.54 6.48
N LEU A 140 -11.76 -32.00 7.61
CA LEU A 140 -12.25 -31.65 8.94
C LEU A 140 -11.55 -30.41 9.52
N PHE A 141 -10.32 -30.13 9.10
CA PHE A 141 -9.50 -29.05 9.66
C PHE A 141 -9.19 -27.91 8.67
N LEU A 142 -9.39 -28.14 7.38
CA LEU A 142 -9.26 -27.14 6.32
C LEU A 142 -10.68 -26.78 5.85
N ALA A 143 -11.24 -25.71 6.42
CA ALA A 143 -12.49 -25.17 5.92
C ALA A 143 -12.27 -24.53 4.55
N PRO A 144 -13.19 -24.70 3.58
CA PRO A 144 -13.13 -23.95 2.33
C PRO A 144 -13.25 -22.45 2.64
N HIS A 145 -12.38 -21.64 2.04
CA HIS A 145 -12.43 -20.18 2.19
C HIS A 145 -13.72 -19.65 1.59
N THR A 146 -14.48 -18.88 2.37
CA THR A 146 -15.68 -18.18 1.89
C THR A 146 -15.36 -16.69 1.84
N VAL A 147 -14.91 -16.22 0.69
CA VAL A 147 -14.74 -14.77 0.45
C VAL A 147 -16.07 -14.21 -0.03
N ALA A 148 -16.50 -13.08 0.53
CA ALA A 148 -17.62 -12.33 -0.03
C ALA A 148 -17.25 -11.91 -1.46
N LYS A 149 -18.07 -12.30 -2.44
CA LYS A 149 -17.81 -12.00 -3.84
C LYS A 149 -17.88 -10.48 -4.05
N SER A 150 -16.79 -9.88 -4.54
CA SER A 150 -16.78 -8.49 -5.00
C SER A 150 -17.75 -8.33 -6.19
N SER A 151 -18.41 -7.19 -6.30
CA SER A 151 -19.34 -6.91 -7.39
C SER A 151 -19.15 -5.50 -7.91
N LEU A 152 -19.09 -5.37 -9.23
CA LEU A 152 -19.08 -4.08 -9.90
C LEU A 152 -20.46 -3.41 -9.77
N MET A 153 -20.48 -2.22 -9.19
CA MET A 153 -21.70 -1.52 -8.75
C MET A 153 -21.71 -0.07 -9.26
N LEU A 154 -22.90 0.42 -9.64
CA LEU A 154 -23.18 1.82 -9.92
C LEU A 154 -24.08 2.39 -8.83
N LEU A 155 -23.61 3.47 -8.23
CA LEU A 155 -24.24 4.19 -7.13
C LEU A 155 -24.61 5.59 -7.61
N PRO A 156 -25.91 5.89 -7.88
CA PRO A 156 -26.33 7.25 -8.15
C PRO A 156 -26.24 8.09 -6.86
N ILE A 157 -25.52 9.21 -6.90
CA ILE A 157 -25.29 10.08 -5.72
C ILE A 157 -26.33 11.20 -5.66
N ARG A 158 -26.50 11.92 -6.78
CA ARG A 158 -27.47 13.02 -6.91
C ARG A 158 -27.90 13.17 -8.37
N GLY A 159 -29.03 13.83 -8.60
CA GLY A 159 -29.58 14.11 -9.94
C GLY A 159 -29.97 12.86 -10.73
N GLU A 160 -30.14 13.01 -12.04
CA GLU A 160 -30.58 11.92 -12.92
C GLU A 160 -29.39 11.17 -13.54
N VAL A 161 -29.39 9.84 -13.37
CA VAL A 161 -28.41 8.91 -13.95
C VAL A 161 -29.17 7.88 -14.77
N SER A 162 -28.70 7.58 -15.97
CA SER A 162 -29.31 6.59 -16.85
C SER A 162 -28.28 5.61 -17.39
N VAL A 163 -28.74 4.40 -17.67
CA VAL A 163 -27.94 3.31 -18.24
C VAL A 163 -28.63 2.75 -19.46
N LEU A 164 -27.86 2.50 -20.52
CA LEU A 164 -28.36 1.86 -21.72
C LEU A 164 -28.47 0.34 -21.52
N MET A 165 -29.70 -0.15 -21.40
CA MET A 165 -29.99 -1.58 -21.32
C MET A 165 -30.90 -2.01 -22.46
N GLU A 166 -30.51 -3.05 -23.19
CA GLU A 166 -31.30 -3.61 -24.31
C GLU A 166 -31.69 -2.56 -25.38
N GLY A 167 -30.85 -1.54 -25.56
CA GLY A 167 -31.07 -0.45 -26.53
C GLY A 167 -32.00 0.68 -26.04
N LEU A 168 -32.40 0.67 -24.76
CA LEU A 168 -33.21 1.71 -24.14
C LEU A 168 -32.50 2.32 -22.93
N TRP A 169 -32.54 3.63 -22.81
CA TRP A 169 -32.06 4.33 -21.61
C TRP A 169 -33.04 4.11 -20.45
N GLN A 170 -32.53 3.58 -19.35
CA GLN A 170 -33.28 3.34 -18.13
C GLN A 170 -32.71 4.19 -17.00
N PRO A 171 -33.54 4.94 -16.25
CA PRO A 171 -33.07 5.71 -15.11
C PRO A 171 -32.66 4.78 -13.96
N VAL A 172 -31.56 5.11 -13.31
CA VAL A 172 -31.01 4.37 -12.17
C VAL A 172 -31.25 5.19 -10.90
N THR A 173 -32.14 4.71 -10.04
CA THR A 173 -32.53 5.38 -8.79
C THR A 173 -32.00 4.70 -7.53
N GLN A 174 -31.44 3.50 -7.68
CA GLN A 174 -30.85 2.69 -6.63
C GLN A 174 -29.56 2.06 -7.15
N GLU A 175 -28.79 1.47 -6.24
CA GLU A 175 -27.61 0.69 -6.59
C GLU A 175 -27.93 -0.35 -7.67
N LEU A 176 -27.09 -0.39 -8.71
CA LEU A 176 -27.21 -1.31 -9.82
C LEU A 176 -25.91 -2.09 -9.98
N THR A 177 -26.00 -3.42 -10.03
CA THR A 177 -24.85 -4.29 -10.27
C THR A 177 -24.72 -4.64 -11.75
N PHE A 178 -23.49 -4.65 -12.26
CA PHE A 178 -23.22 -5.03 -13.64
C PHE A 178 -22.62 -6.43 -13.74
N THR A 179 -23.00 -7.13 -14.81
CA THR A 179 -22.41 -8.42 -15.21
C THR A 179 -21.90 -8.41 -16.65
N LYS A 180 -22.10 -7.29 -17.35
CA LYS A 180 -21.77 -7.06 -18.77
C LYS A 180 -21.45 -5.58 -18.96
N SER A 181 -20.76 -5.28 -20.06
CA SER A 181 -20.50 -3.92 -20.53
C SER A 181 -21.77 -3.07 -20.57
N ALA A 182 -21.65 -1.79 -20.22
CA ALA A 182 -22.78 -0.87 -20.14
C ALA A 182 -22.37 0.54 -20.57
N LEU A 183 -23.30 1.27 -21.17
CA LEU A 183 -23.15 2.72 -21.40
C LEU A 183 -23.91 3.45 -20.31
N ILE A 184 -23.23 4.35 -19.61
CA ILE A 184 -23.73 5.07 -18.44
C ILE A 184 -23.67 6.56 -18.76
N GLN A 185 -24.75 7.28 -18.44
CA GLN A 185 -24.86 8.71 -18.66
C GLN A 185 -25.38 9.39 -17.39
N THR A 186 -24.69 10.43 -16.97
CA THR A 186 -25.18 11.38 -15.97
C THR A 186 -25.78 12.59 -16.70
N HIS A 187 -26.97 13.02 -16.28
CA HIS A 187 -27.59 14.25 -16.78
C HIS A 187 -27.14 15.43 -15.93
N ASP A 188 -28.00 15.99 -15.10
CA ASP A 188 -27.61 16.96 -14.07
C ASP A 188 -27.03 16.30 -12.80
N GLY A 189 -26.93 14.97 -12.81
CA GLY A 189 -26.54 14.15 -11.68
C GLY A 189 -25.07 13.73 -11.63
N GLU A 190 -24.76 12.96 -10.58
CA GLU A 190 -23.45 12.35 -10.34
C GLU A 190 -23.64 10.89 -9.97
N ALA A 191 -22.67 10.08 -10.39
CA ALA A 191 -22.68 8.65 -10.13
C ALA A 191 -21.29 8.15 -9.76
N THR A 192 -21.24 7.12 -8.93
CA THR A 192 -20.02 6.45 -8.53
C THR A 192 -20.07 5.02 -9.03
N LEU A 193 -19.10 4.64 -9.87
CA LEU A 193 -18.86 3.29 -10.30
C LEU A 193 -17.79 2.67 -9.40
N VAL A 194 -18.14 1.62 -8.67
CA VAL A 194 -17.21 0.83 -7.87
C VAL A 194 -16.84 -0.41 -8.66
N LEU A 195 -15.54 -0.61 -8.86
CA LEU A 195 -14.95 -1.70 -9.63
C LEU A 195 -14.70 -2.92 -8.73
N HIS A 196 -14.36 -4.05 -9.34
CA HIS A 196 -14.09 -5.29 -8.60
C HIS A 196 -12.84 -5.22 -7.71
N ASP A 197 -11.87 -4.43 -8.15
CA ASP A 197 -10.57 -4.16 -7.51
C ASP A 197 -10.65 -3.09 -6.42
N ASP A 198 -11.86 -2.77 -5.94
CA ASP A 198 -12.15 -1.71 -4.98
C ASP A 198 -11.76 -0.29 -5.48
N GLY A 199 -11.40 -0.14 -6.77
CA GLY A 199 -11.20 1.13 -7.45
C GLY A 199 -12.52 1.85 -7.72
N VAL A 200 -12.48 3.17 -7.78
CA VAL A 200 -13.69 4.00 -7.92
C VAL A 200 -13.56 4.98 -9.06
N ILE A 201 -14.58 5.05 -9.90
CA ILE A 201 -14.74 6.06 -10.94
C ILE A 201 -15.99 6.90 -10.61
N ARG A 202 -15.79 8.18 -10.33
CA ARG A 202 -16.88 9.13 -10.05
C ARG A 202 -17.13 10.00 -11.26
N MET A 203 -18.37 10.03 -11.71
CA MET A 203 -18.84 10.79 -12.85
C MET A 203 -19.44 12.10 -12.38
N GLY A 204 -18.98 13.21 -12.94
CA GLY A 204 -19.61 14.52 -12.76
C GLY A 204 -20.91 14.65 -13.57
N PRO A 205 -21.56 15.83 -13.51
CA PRO A 205 -22.69 16.15 -14.38
C PRO A 205 -22.33 16.03 -15.87
N HIS A 206 -23.34 15.72 -16.69
CA HIS A 206 -23.27 15.66 -18.15
C HIS A 206 -22.15 14.75 -18.68
N THR A 207 -21.89 13.64 -18.00
CA THR A 207 -20.78 12.74 -18.31
C THR A 207 -21.28 11.44 -18.90
N THR A 208 -20.64 10.99 -19.97
CA THR A 208 -20.97 9.73 -20.63
C THR A 208 -19.76 8.82 -20.65
N ILE A 209 -19.89 7.64 -20.03
CA ILE A 209 -18.85 6.60 -20.02
C ILE A 209 -19.38 5.28 -20.57
N ALA A 210 -18.53 4.55 -21.28
CA ALA A 210 -18.74 3.16 -21.63
C ALA A 210 -17.87 2.27 -20.75
N LEU A 211 -18.50 1.40 -19.95
CA LEU A 211 -17.84 0.34 -19.21
C LEU A 211 -17.70 -0.87 -20.12
N HIS A 212 -16.46 -1.31 -20.37
CA HIS A 212 -16.19 -2.50 -21.19
C HIS A 212 -15.81 -3.69 -20.34
N ASP A 213 -14.92 -3.46 -19.39
CA ASP A 213 -14.44 -4.50 -18.52
C ASP A 213 -15.35 -4.69 -17.31
N THR A 214 -15.83 -5.92 -17.15
CA THR A 214 -16.56 -6.37 -15.96
C THR A 214 -15.94 -7.62 -15.35
N SER A 215 -14.65 -7.86 -15.59
CA SER A 215 -13.94 -9.00 -15.03
C SER A 215 -13.46 -8.74 -13.59
N ASP A 216 -13.32 -9.82 -12.84
CA ASP A 216 -12.82 -9.86 -11.47
C ASP A 216 -11.31 -10.19 -11.58
N ARG A 217 -10.44 -9.18 -11.54
CA ARG A 217 -9.10 -9.26 -12.17
C ARG A 217 -7.94 -9.53 -11.22
N PRO A 218 -7.16 -10.58 -11.53
CA PRO A 218 -5.69 -10.58 -11.47
C PRO A 218 -5.07 -11.50 -12.56
N ASP A 219 -5.34 -11.39 -13.87
CA ASP A 219 -5.22 -10.21 -14.72
C ASP A 219 -5.80 -10.57 -16.13
N PRO A 220 -6.82 -9.86 -16.69
CA PRO A 220 -6.67 -9.43 -18.10
C PRO A 220 -7.44 -8.16 -18.53
N ALA A 221 -6.76 -7.19 -19.14
CA ALA A 221 -7.24 -6.47 -20.34
C ALA A 221 -6.24 -6.72 -21.48
N LEU A 222 -6.54 -7.61 -22.42
CA LEU A 222 -5.62 -7.85 -23.53
C LEU A 222 -5.79 -6.84 -24.68
N HIS A 223 -7.01 -6.32 -24.95
CA HIS A 223 -7.24 -5.45 -26.13
C HIS A 223 -8.24 -4.28 -25.94
N GLU A 224 -9.02 -4.22 -24.84
CA GLU A 224 -10.05 -3.18 -24.65
C GLU A 224 -9.81 -2.42 -23.34
N PRO A 225 -10.04 -1.10 -23.32
CA PRO A 225 -9.88 -0.27 -22.12
C PRO A 225 -10.91 -0.65 -21.06
N THR A 226 -10.60 -0.49 -19.76
CA THR A 226 -11.56 -0.72 -18.67
C THR A 226 -12.81 0.13 -18.87
N VAL A 227 -12.61 1.44 -19.11
CA VAL A 227 -13.67 2.42 -19.36
C VAL A 227 -13.29 3.31 -20.55
N THR A 228 -14.27 3.78 -21.30
CA THR A 228 -14.10 4.88 -22.26
C THR A 228 -14.89 6.09 -21.80
N LEU A 229 -14.21 7.23 -21.64
CA LEU A 229 -14.82 8.53 -21.41
C LEU A 229 -15.13 9.18 -22.75
N HIS A 230 -16.41 9.35 -23.06
CA HIS A 230 -16.84 9.97 -24.31
C HIS A 230 -16.92 11.49 -24.21
N ASP A 231 -17.49 12.00 -23.11
CA ASP A 231 -17.73 13.42 -22.87
C ASP A 231 -17.95 13.66 -21.38
N GLY A 232 -17.64 14.87 -20.91
CA GLY A 232 -17.84 15.32 -19.54
C GLY A 232 -16.62 15.12 -18.62
N THR A 233 -16.88 15.08 -17.31
CA THR A 233 -15.84 15.08 -16.27
C THR A 233 -15.90 13.80 -15.46
N MET A 234 -14.76 13.14 -15.29
CA MET A 234 -14.62 12.01 -14.39
C MET A 234 -13.46 12.20 -13.42
N TRP A 235 -13.59 11.52 -12.28
CA TRP A 235 -12.57 11.35 -11.28
C TRP A 235 -12.31 9.85 -11.10
N GLY A 236 -11.05 9.42 -11.03
CA GLY A 236 -10.68 8.05 -10.72
C GLY A 236 -9.79 7.99 -9.48
N GLY A 237 -10.19 7.19 -8.50
CA GLY A 237 -9.38 6.82 -7.34
C GLY A 237 -9.09 5.32 -7.40
N ILE A 238 -7.90 4.94 -7.84
CA ILE A 238 -7.50 3.56 -8.12
C ILE A 238 -6.40 3.14 -7.16
N TRP A 239 -6.46 1.91 -6.64
CA TRP A 239 -5.55 1.40 -5.60
C TRP A 239 -4.99 0.02 -5.97
N LEU A 240 -4.55 -0.12 -7.23
CA LEU A 240 -3.94 -1.34 -7.75
C LEU A 240 -2.43 -1.19 -7.90
N PRO A 241 -1.63 -2.17 -7.46
CA PRO A 241 -0.18 -2.09 -7.57
C PRO A 241 0.27 -2.20 -9.04
N ARG A 242 1.49 -1.76 -9.36
CA ARG A 242 2.06 -1.76 -10.73
C ARG A 242 2.29 -3.15 -11.31
N GLU A 243 2.31 -4.11 -10.41
CA GLU A 243 2.52 -5.52 -10.65
C GLU A 243 1.35 -6.22 -11.34
N VAL A 244 0.17 -5.59 -11.35
CA VAL A 244 -1.05 -6.05 -12.03
C VAL A 244 -1.48 -5.03 -13.07
N ALA A 245 -2.28 -5.41 -14.07
CA ALA A 245 -2.77 -4.41 -15.02
C ALA A 245 -3.61 -3.35 -14.31
N GLY A 246 -3.21 -2.09 -14.51
CA GLY A 246 -3.94 -0.94 -14.01
C GLY A 246 -5.30 -0.74 -14.68
N VAL A 247 -6.05 0.20 -14.14
CA VAL A 247 -7.30 0.66 -14.73
C VAL A 247 -6.98 1.55 -15.92
N THR A 248 -7.54 1.21 -17.07
CA THR A 248 -7.32 1.94 -18.32
C THR A 248 -8.55 2.72 -18.74
N VAL A 249 -8.36 4.02 -18.98
CA VAL A 249 -9.41 4.93 -19.43
C VAL A 249 -9.08 5.45 -20.81
N ALA A 250 -9.84 5.02 -21.81
CA ALA A 250 -9.73 5.56 -23.16
C ALA A 250 -10.53 6.85 -23.29
N THR A 251 -10.00 7.80 -24.05
CA THR A 251 -10.62 9.07 -24.41
C THR A 251 -10.56 9.26 -25.93
N SER A 252 -11.16 10.33 -26.44
CA SER A 252 -11.06 10.68 -27.87
C SER A 252 -9.63 10.99 -28.33
N GLN A 253 -8.74 11.37 -27.41
CA GLN A 253 -7.38 11.84 -27.71
C GLN A 253 -6.28 10.91 -27.19
N GLY A 254 -6.56 9.93 -26.34
CA GLY A 254 -5.51 9.11 -25.75
C GLY A 254 -6.00 8.08 -24.74
N LEU A 255 -5.06 7.32 -24.20
CA LEU A 255 -5.29 6.27 -23.22
C LEU A 255 -4.59 6.63 -21.91
N ILE A 256 -5.32 6.59 -20.81
CA ILE A 256 -4.82 6.82 -19.45
C ILE A 256 -4.71 5.45 -18.77
N GLU A 257 -3.56 5.16 -18.15
CA GLU A 257 -3.30 3.96 -17.37
C GLU A 257 -2.96 4.36 -15.93
N VAL A 258 -3.75 3.87 -14.97
CA VAL A 258 -3.63 4.24 -13.56
C VAL A 258 -3.55 3.00 -12.70
N HIS A 259 -2.62 3.01 -11.75
CA HIS A 259 -2.37 1.91 -10.83
C HIS A 259 -2.77 2.34 -9.42
N GLU A 260 -1.93 3.11 -8.75
CA GLU A 260 -2.22 3.68 -7.44
C GLU A 260 -2.26 5.19 -7.59
N GLY A 261 -3.40 5.82 -7.30
CA GLY A 261 -3.50 7.27 -7.30
C GLY A 261 -4.87 7.81 -7.68
N SER A 262 -4.94 9.15 -7.63
CA SER A 262 -6.13 9.93 -7.91
C SER A 262 -5.90 10.83 -9.11
N PHE A 263 -6.82 10.79 -10.07
CA PHE A 263 -6.76 11.62 -11.27
C PHE A 263 -8.14 12.13 -11.65
N SER A 264 -8.17 13.21 -12.42
CA SER A 264 -9.36 13.70 -13.10
C SER A 264 -9.13 13.80 -14.59
N ALA A 265 -10.14 13.42 -15.37
CA ALA A 265 -10.15 13.60 -16.81
C ALA A 265 -11.39 14.38 -17.23
N VAL A 266 -11.20 15.43 -18.03
CA VAL A 266 -12.26 16.24 -18.62
C VAL A 266 -12.20 16.04 -20.13
N ALA A 267 -13.21 15.40 -20.69
CA ALA A 267 -13.32 15.16 -22.13
C ALA A 267 -14.32 16.12 -22.77
N GLY A 268 -13.90 16.73 -23.88
CA GLY A 268 -14.72 17.51 -24.80
C GLY A 268 -14.03 17.54 -26.17
N ASP A 269 -13.89 18.73 -26.76
CA ASP A 269 -13.09 18.92 -28.00
C ASP A 269 -11.60 18.62 -27.75
N THR A 270 -11.11 18.94 -26.56
CA THR A 270 -9.80 18.56 -26.04
C THR A 270 -9.97 17.68 -24.80
N VAL A 271 -8.92 16.97 -24.40
CA VAL A 271 -8.94 16.14 -23.20
C VAL A 271 -7.92 16.67 -22.21
N GLU A 272 -8.38 17.18 -21.08
CA GLU A 272 -7.50 17.60 -19.97
C GLU A 272 -7.40 16.48 -18.94
N ILE A 273 -6.18 16.12 -18.56
CA ILE A 273 -5.89 15.10 -17.55
C ILE A 273 -5.07 15.77 -16.45
N ARG A 274 -5.50 15.61 -15.20
CA ARG A 274 -4.80 16.12 -14.01
C ARG A 274 -4.57 14.98 -13.03
N VAL A 275 -3.35 14.90 -12.48
CA VAL A 275 -2.98 13.91 -11.47
C VAL A 275 -2.84 14.60 -10.12
N TRP A 276 -3.59 14.11 -9.14
CA TRP A 276 -3.70 14.72 -7.82
C TRP A 276 -2.94 13.92 -6.77
N ASP A 277 -3.01 12.60 -6.82
CA ASP A 277 -2.22 11.70 -5.97
C ASP A 277 -1.42 10.71 -6.82
N ARG A 278 -0.20 10.42 -6.38
CA ARG A 278 0.75 9.50 -7.01
C ARG A 278 1.01 9.81 -8.49
N ARG A 279 0.51 8.98 -9.40
CA ARG A 279 0.88 9.03 -10.82
C ARG A 279 -0.16 8.41 -11.76
N ALA A 280 -0.11 8.85 -13.01
CA ALA A 280 -0.82 8.24 -14.12
C ALA A 280 0.06 8.27 -15.38
N ASP A 281 -0.02 7.21 -16.19
CA ASP A 281 0.66 7.16 -17.47
C ASP A 281 -0.35 7.46 -18.59
N VAL A 282 -0.02 8.39 -19.48
CA VAL A 282 -0.87 8.83 -20.58
C VAL A 282 -0.21 8.50 -21.91
N THR A 283 -0.92 7.80 -22.78
CA THR A 283 -0.48 7.52 -24.15
C THR A 283 -1.28 8.37 -25.13
N HIS A 284 -0.59 9.24 -25.87
CA HIS A 284 -1.16 10.13 -26.88
C HIS A 284 -0.34 10.03 -28.17
N GLU A 285 -0.98 9.74 -29.31
CA GLU A 285 -0.31 9.59 -30.62
C GLU A 285 0.91 8.63 -30.60
N GLY A 286 0.84 7.57 -29.77
CA GLY A 286 1.92 6.59 -29.60
C GLY A 286 3.06 7.03 -28.68
N GLN A 287 3.03 8.26 -28.15
CA GLN A 287 3.97 8.74 -27.13
C GLN A 287 3.40 8.50 -25.72
N ARG A 288 4.20 7.88 -24.85
CA ARG A 288 3.88 7.71 -23.42
C ARG A 288 4.44 8.89 -22.62
N LEU A 289 3.60 9.48 -21.79
CA LEU A 289 3.89 10.56 -20.85
C LEU A 289 3.60 10.06 -19.44
N SER A 290 4.55 10.19 -18.53
CA SER A 290 4.33 9.87 -17.10
C SER A 290 4.01 11.16 -16.38
N LEU A 291 2.80 11.27 -15.82
CA LEU A 291 2.36 12.38 -15.00
C LEU A 291 2.47 11.99 -13.53
N VAL A 292 2.98 12.90 -12.70
CA VAL A 292 3.01 12.75 -11.25
C VAL A 292 2.06 13.74 -10.56
N SER A 293 1.83 13.58 -9.26
CA SER A 293 1.00 14.48 -8.46
C SER A 293 1.36 15.96 -8.70
N GLY A 294 0.34 16.79 -8.90
CA GLY A 294 0.48 18.22 -9.18
C GLY A 294 0.76 18.54 -10.65
N GLU A 295 0.65 17.56 -11.55
CA GLU A 295 0.84 17.75 -12.99
C GLU A 295 -0.45 17.58 -13.79
N SER A 296 -0.54 18.33 -14.88
CA SER A 296 -1.61 18.21 -15.86
C SER A 296 -1.08 18.19 -17.28
N VAL A 297 -1.86 17.60 -18.17
CA VAL A 297 -1.62 17.62 -19.61
C VAL A 297 -2.93 17.87 -20.32
N GLU A 298 -2.86 18.66 -21.38
CA GLU A 298 -3.97 18.92 -22.28
C GLU A 298 -3.66 18.23 -23.60
N LEU A 299 -4.49 17.27 -23.98
CA LEU A 299 -4.35 16.50 -25.21
C LEU A 299 -5.23 17.12 -26.30
N VAL A 300 -4.59 17.38 -27.44
CA VAL A 300 -5.23 17.96 -28.63
C VAL A 300 -4.79 17.12 -29.82
N SER A 301 -5.73 16.79 -30.71
CA SER A 301 -5.43 16.01 -31.91
C SER A 301 -4.29 16.63 -32.71
N ASP A 302 -3.36 15.79 -33.17
CA ASP A 302 -2.21 16.19 -34.00
C ASP A 302 -1.25 17.23 -33.37
N ALA A 303 -1.28 17.42 -32.05
CA ALA A 303 -0.41 18.36 -31.34
C ALA A 303 0.50 17.66 -30.33
N GLU A 304 1.69 18.22 -30.10
CA GLU A 304 2.56 17.73 -29.02
C GLU A 304 1.98 18.08 -27.64
N ALA A 305 1.78 17.06 -26.83
CA ALA A 305 1.29 17.20 -25.47
C ALA A 305 2.39 17.78 -24.55
N THR A 306 2.07 18.86 -23.82
CA THR A 306 2.99 19.54 -22.90
C THR A 306 2.50 19.40 -21.47
N ILE A 307 3.36 18.90 -20.59
CA ILE A 307 3.10 18.77 -19.15
C ILE A 307 3.18 20.15 -18.49
N LYS A 308 2.14 20.51 -17.73
CA LYS A 308 2.02 21.74 -16.96
C LYS A 308 1.86 21.40 -15.48
N LYS A 309 2.16 22.36 -14.59
CA LYS A 309 1.83 22.23 -13.16
C LYS A 309 0.40 22.67 -12.91
N ILE A 310 -0.29 21.95 -12.02
CA ILE A 310 -1.61 22.32 -11.52
C ILE A 310 -1.45 23.60 -10.68
N LEU A 311 -2.33 24.56 -10.91
CA LEU A 311 -2.33 25.81 -10.14
C LEU A 311 -2.89 25.54 -8.73
N PRO A 312 -2.35 26.17 -7.67
CA PRO A 312 -2.85 25.99 -6.31
C PRO A 312 -4.36 26.22 -6.17
N ALA A 313 -4.91 27.21 -6.88
CA ALA A 313 -6.34 27.52 -6.87
C ALA A 313 -7.25 26.37 -7.37
N ALA A 314 -6.70 25.40 -8.10
CA ALA A 314 -7.46 24.24 -8.57
C ALA A 314 -7.73 23.23 -7.44
N TYR A 315 -6.92 23.23 -6.37
CA TYR A 315 -7.16 22.41 -5.17
C TYR A 315 -8.32 22.96 -4.33
N ASP A 316 -8.66 24.24 -4.48
CA ASP A 316 -9.79 24.89 -3.80
C ASP A 316 -11.13 24.66 -4.52
N GLU A 317 -11.13 24.01 -5.69
CA GLU A 317 -12.36 23.66 -6.41
C GLU A 317 -13.16 22.63 -5.61
N GLU A 318 -14.45 22.91 -5.34
CA GLU A 318 -15.34 22.04 -4.53
C GLU A 318 -15.33 20.58 -5.02
N TRP A 319 -15.39 20.37 -6.33
CA TRP A 319 -15.31 19.03 -6.94
C TRP A 319 -14.00 18.31 -6.62
N VAL A 320 -12.88 19.02 -6.58
CA VAL A 320 -11.55 18.43 -6.34
C VAL A 320 -11.38 18.13 -4.85
N ASP A 321 -11.64 19.10 -3.99
CA ASP A 321 -11.52 18.97 -2.53
C ASP A 321 -12.41 17.83 -1.99
N GLU A 322 -13.67 17.76 -2.44
CA GLU A 322 -14.57 16.67 -2.04
C GLU A 322 -14.06 15.30 -2.47
N ASN A 323 -13.53 15.17 -3.69
CA ASN A 323 -13.09 13.88 -4.21
C ASN A 323 -11.78 13.41 -3.56
N LEU A 324 -10.85 14.33 -3.26
CA LEU A 324 -9.63 14.00 -2.52
C LEU A 324 -9.95 13.49 -1.11
N LYS A 325 -10.86 14.16 -0.40
CA LYS A 325 -11.35 13.71 0.92
C LYS A 325 -12.03 12.34 0.84
N ARG A 326 -12.88 12.14 -0.17
CA ARG A 326 -13.55 10.84 -0.40
C ARG A 326 -12.55 9.75 -0.74
N ASP A 327 -11.48 10.03 -1.49
CA ASP A 327 -10.42 9.07 -1.79
C ASP A 327 -9.62 8.68 -0.56
N GLY A 328 -9.25 9.66 0.27
CA GLY A 328 -8.58 9.40 1.55
C GLY A 328 -9.41 8.52 2.48
N GLN A 329 -10.72 8.79 2.58
CA GLN A 329 -11.64 7.95 3.36
C GLN A 329 -11.84 6.57 2.74
N HIS A 330 -12.11 6.50 1.43
CA HIS A 330 -12.33 5.25 0.72
C HIS A 330 -11.12 4.33 0.84
N ARG A 331 -9.89 4.86 0.69
CA ARG A 331 -8.66 4.08 0.88
C ARG A 331 -8.56 3.48 2.29
N LYS A 332 -8.89 4.24 3.34
CA LYS A 332 -8.95 3.73 4.73
C LYS A 332 -9.97 2.59 4.86
N GLU A 333 -11.15 2.77 4.29
CA GLU A 333 -12.22 1.76 4.31
C GLU A 333 -11.80 0.49 3.56
N ILE A 334 -11.16 0.61 2.39
CA ILE A 334 -10.67 -0.53 1.63
C ILE A 334 -9.54 -1.25 2.37
N ALA A 335 -8.57 -0.53 2.95
CA ALA A 335 -7.50 -1.15 3.73
C ALA A 335 -8.07 -1.97 4.92
N GLN A 336 -9.08 -1.42 5.61
CA GLN A 336 -9.78 -2.11 6.69
C GLN A 336 -10.59 -3.32 6.19
N LEU A 337 -11.33 -3.19 5.09
CA LEU A 337 -12.11 -4.29 4.51
C LEU A 337 -11.20 -5.42 4.03
N GLN A 338 -10.10 -5.10 3.35
CA GLN A 338 -9.09 -6.06 2.92
C GLN A 338 -8.51 -6.83 4.11
N TYR A 339 -8.22 -6.12 5.20
CA TYR A 339 -7.76 -6.71 6.44
C TYR A 339 -8.77 -7.64 7.10
N GLU A 340 -10.01 -7.20 7.26
CA GLU A 340 -11.09 -8.00 7.83
C GLU A 340 -11.35 -9.27 7.01
N ARG A 341 -11.35 -9.16 5.67
CA ARG A 341 -11.47 -10.30 4.75
C ARG A 341 -10.34 -11.30 5.00
N ARG A 342 -9.08 -10.85 5.13
CA ARG A 342 -7.93 -11.73 5.39
C ARG A 342 -7.96 -12.36 6.78
N ALA A 343 -8.25 -11.57 7.81
CA ALA A 343 -8.35 -12.05 9.18
C ALA A 343 -9.46 -13.10 9.35
N ALA A 344 -10.63 -12.88 8.71
CA ALA A 344 -11.72 -13.85 8.71
C ALA A 344 -11.36 -15.18 8.01
N ASN A 345 -10.43 -15.14 7.05
CA ASN A 345 -9.97 -16.31 6.29
C ASN A 345 -8.82 -17.09 6.95
N ALA A 346 -8.30 -16.64 8.10
CA ALA A 346 -7.15 -17.26 8.79
C ALA A 346 -7.42 -18.68 9.30
N GLY A 347 -8.68 -18.99 9.62
CA GLY A 347 -9.08 -20.26 10.21
C GLY A 347 -8.43 -20.50 11.58
N ILE A 348 -7.87 -21.70 11.82
CA ILE A 348 -7.22 -22.03 13.10
C ILE A 348 -5.88 -21.29 13.21
N LEU A 349 -5.78 -20.40 14.20
CA LEU A 349 -4.59 -19.58 14.46
C LEU A 349 -3.45 -20.34 15.17
N PRO A 350 -2.19 -19.86 15.05
CA PRO A 350 -1.03 -20.40 15.77
C PRO A 350 -1.18 -20.45 17.30
N THR A 351 -1.99 -19.56 17.86
CA THR A 351 -2.30 -19.46 19.30
C THR A 351 -3.28 -20.55 19.76
N SER A 352 -3.97 -21.22 18.84
CA SER A 352 -4.96 -22.26 19.16
C SER A 352 -4.31 -23.61 19.49
N GLY A 353 -4.88 -24.33 20.46
CA GLY A 353 -4.43 -25.68 20.82
C GLY A 353 -4.57 -26.72 19.70
N PHE A 354 -5.38 -26.45 18.67
CA PHE A 354 -5.53 -27.33 17.49
C PHE A 354 -4.57 -26.99 16.35
N TYR A 355 -3.72 -25.97 16.49
CA TYR A 355 -2.82 -25.54 15.43
C TYR A 355 -1.86 -26.64 14.98
N THR A 356 -1.31 -27.41 15.92
CA THR A 356 -0.44 -28.56 15.59
C THR A 356 -1.16 -29.58 14.71
N MET A 357 -2.47 -29.81 14.93
CA MET A 357 -3.26 -30.72 14.11
C MET A 357 -3.50 -30.15 12.70
N LYS A 358 -3.75 -28.83 12.58
CA LYS A 358 -3.79 -28.13 11.29
C LYS A 358 -2.50 -28.35 10.51
N ARG A 359 -1.34 -28.14 11.14
CA ARG A 359 -0.03 -28.33 10.49
C ARG A 359 0.21 -29.76 10.00
N VAL A 360 -0.18 -30.77 10.80
CA VAL A 360 -0.08 -32.17 10.37
C VAL A 360 -1.02 -32.45 9.19
N ALA A 361 -2.24 -31.91 9.22
CA ALA A 361 -3.21 -32.09 8.13
C ALA A 361 -2.73 -31.47 6.82
N GLU A 362 -2.14 -30.27 6.87
CA GLU A 362 -1.56 -29.57 5.71
C GLU A 362 -0.41 -30.35 5.06
N GLU A 363 0.51 -30.90 5.85
CA GLU A 363 1.62 -31.72 5.32
C GLU A 363 1.13 -33.03 4.70
N VAL A 364 0.12 -33.66 5.33
CA VAL A 364 -0.53 -34.85 4.78
C VAL A 364 -1.24 -34.53 3.45
N ASP A 365 -1.91 -33.38 3.35
CA ASP A 365 -2.60 -32.95 2.13
C ASP A 365 -1.62 -32.76 0.96
N VAL A 366 -0.48 -32.10 1.20
CA VAL A 366 0.59 -31.95 0.19
C VAL A 366 1.22 -33.30 -0.18
N LEU A 367 1.43 -34.18 0.80
CA LEU A 367 1.99 -35.52 0.57
C LEU A 367 1.08 -36.38 -0.31
N LEU A 368 -0.24 -36.32 -0.07
CA LEU A 368 -1.26 -37.08 -0.79
C LEU A 368 -1.67 -36.45 -2.13
N THR A 369 -1.27 -35.20 -2.39
CA THR A 369 -1.49 -34.53 -3.66
C THR A 369 -0.55 -35.09 -4.74
N PHE A 370 -1.10 -35.42 -5.91
CA PHE A 370 -0.33 -35.95 -7.04
C PHE A 370 0.00 -34.84 -8.05
N GLY A 371 1.26 -34.82 -8.53
CA GLY A 371 1.76 -33.80 -9.46
C GLY A 371 2.55 -32.69 -8.77
N GLU A 372 3.58 -32.16 -9.44
CA GLU A 372 4.40 -31.07 -8.90
C GLU A 372 3.64 -29.74 -8.89
N GLU A 373 2.85 -29.47 -9.94
CA GLU A 373 2.01 -28.27 -10.07
C GLU A 373 0.93 -28.21 -8.98
N ALA A 374 0.19 -29.31 -8.77
CA ALA A 374 -0.83 -29.36 -7.73
C ALA A 374 -0.23 -29.24 -6.31
N LYS A 375 0.98 -29.78 -6.09
CA LYS A 375 1.71 -29.58 -4.83
C LYS A 375 2.19 -28.13 -4.68
N ALA A 376 2.62 -27.49 -5.77
CA ALA A 376 2.98 -26.08 -5.75
C ALA A 376 1.77 -25.23 -5.40
N GLN A 377 0.61 -25.42 -6.06
CA GLN A 377 -0.63 -24.72 -5.70
C GLN A 377 -0.97 -24.91 -4.23
N LYS A 378 -0.94 -26.14 -3.72
CA LYS A 378 -1.22 -26.40 -2.30
C LYS A 378 -0.27 -25.67 -1.35
N ARG A 379 1.00 -25.49 -1.73
CA ARG A 379 1.96 -24.73 -0.94
C ARG A 379 1.74 -23.22 -1.06
N LEU A 380 1.26 -22.74 -2.21
CA LEU A 380 0.83 -21.35 -2.40
C LEU A 380 -0.41 -21.06 -1.54
N ASP A 381 -1.42 -21.93 -1.56
CA ASP A 381 -2.60 -21.85 -0.68
C ASP A 381 -2.20 -21.80 0.81
N GLN A 382 -1.23 -22.63 1.21
CA GLN A 382 -0.68 -22.63 2.56
C GLN A 382 0.07 -21.34 2.88
N ALA A 383 0.83 -20.78 1.92
CA ALA A 383 1.48 -19.49 2.10
C ALA A 383 0.44 -18.38 2.31
N ASN A 384 -0.59 -18.30 1.46
CA ASN A 384 -1.70 -17.35 1.62
C ASN A 384 -2.40 -17.54 2.98
N THR A 385 -2.57 -18.79 3.44
CA THR A 385 -3.07 -19.07 4.80
C THR A 385 -2.19 -18.47 5.89
N ARG A 386 -0.85 -18.48 5.74
CA ARG A 386 0.06 -17.82 6.69
C ARG A 386 -0.09 -16.31 6.67
N LEU A 387 -0.32 -15.71 5.51
CA LEU A 387 -0.60 -14.27 5.41
C LEU A 387 -1.91 -13.92 6.13
N ASN A 388 -2.95 -14.74 5.96
CA ASN A 388 -4.23 -14.57 6.66
C ASN A 388 -4.10 -14.78 8.17
N GLU A 389 -3.31 -15.76 8.62
CA GLU A 389 -2.97 -15.94 10.04
C GLU A 389 -2.22 -14.73 10.63
N ALA A 390 -1.29 -14.14 9.87
CA ALA A 390 -0.62 -12.92 10.30
C ALA A 390 -1.62 -11.77 10.44
N ALA A 391 -2.54 -11.60 9.48
CA ALA A 391 -3.60 -10.59 9.55
C ALA A 391 -4.46 -10.76 10.81
N ALA A 392 -4.91 -11.99 11.11
CA ALA A 392 -5.69 -12.26 12.31
C ALA A 392 -4.91 -12.04 13.62
N LEU A 393 -3.61 -12.36 13.65
CA LEU A 393 -2.77 -12.10 14.83
C LEU A 393 -2.52 -10.61 15.05
N LEU A 394 -2.34 -9.84 13.98
CA LEU A 394 -2.29 -8.38 14.07
C LEU A 394 -3.61 -7.82 14.63
N ALA A 395 -4.75 -8.40 14.23
CA ALA A 395 -6.07 -7.95 14.69
C ALA A 395 -6.31 -8.25 16.17
N GLU A 396 -5.69 -9.30 16.69
CA GLU A 396 -5.68 -9.64 18.11
C GLU A 396 -4.65 -8.82 18.92
N GLY A 397 -3.88 -7.94 18.27
CA GLY A 397 -2.78 -7.17 18.89
C GLY A 397 -1.62 -8.07 19.35
N SER A 398 -1.43 -9.22 18.70
CA SER A 398 -0.41 -10.20 19.06
C SER A 398 0.90 -9.95 18.33
N ASP A 399 2.00 -9.77 19.08
CA ASP A 399 3.37 -9.67 18.55
C ASP A 399 3.85 -10.94 17.79
N GLN A 400 3.04 -12.01 17.79
CA GLN A 400 3.37 -13.27 17.14
C GLN A 400 3.16 -13.26 15.62
N ALA A 401 2.60 -12.19 15.03
CA ALA A 401 2.40 -12.06 13.59
C ALA A 401 3.69 -12.22 12.76
N ALA A 402 4.85 -11.90 13.34
CA ALA A 402 6.15 -12.10 12.70
C ALA A 402 6.44 -13.57 12.34
N VAL A 403 5.88 -14.54 13.08
CA VAL A 403 6.13 -15.97 12.84
C VAL A 403 5.44 -16.43 11.55
N PRO A 404 4.12 -16.26 11.34
CA PRO A 404 3.49 -16.60 10.06
C PRO A 404 4.07 -15.82 8.87
N LEU A 405 4.43 -14.55 9.04
CA LEU A 405 5.07 -13.75 7.97
C LEU A 405 6.41 -14.33 7.52
N ALA A 406 7.25 -14.77 8.46
CA ALA A 406 8.50 -15.44 8.14
C ALA A 406 8.26 -16.79 7.43
N GLU A 407 7.20 -17.50 7.81
CA GLU A 407 6.82 -18.76 7.17
C GLU A 407 6.29 -18.56 5.74
N TYR A 408 5.47 -17.52 5.51
CA TYR A 408 5.03 -17.10 4.18
C TYR A 408 6.24 -16.89 3.26
N LYS A 409 7.16 -16.00 3.68
CA LYS A 409 8.38 -15.68 2.93
C LYS A 409 9.20 -16.93 2.61
N ARG A 410 9.44 -17.78 3.61
CA ARG A 410 10.20 -19.03 3.44
C ARG A 410 9.52 -19.98 2.45
N THR A 411 8.19 -20.07 2.48
CA THR A 411 7.44 -20.98 1.62
C THR A 411 7.56 -20.56 0.16
N LEU A 412 7.38 -19.28 -0.14
CA LEU A 412 7.52 -18.76 -1.50
C LEU A 412 8.95 -18.89 -2.05
N LEU A 413 9.97 -18.59 -1.22
CA LEU A 413 11.37 -18.80 -1.61
C LEU A 413 11.72 -20.27 -1.86
N ASN A 414 11.13 -21.19 -1.09
CA ASN A 414 11.31 -22.64 -1.30
C ASN A 414 10.63 -23.10 -2.60
N ILE A 415 9.47 -22.56 -2.96
CA ILE A 415 8.81 -22.85 -4.24
C ILE A 415 9.68 -22.33 -5.39
N ALA A 416 10.14 -21.08 -5.29
CA ALA A 416 10.95 -20.46 -6.33
C ALA A 416 12.32 -21.14 -6.54
N SER A 417 12.93 -21.66 -5.47
CA SER A 417 14.21 -22.39 -5.55
C SER A 417 14.05 -23.87 -5.94
N GLY A 418 12.87 -24.45 -5.72
CA GLY A 418 12.56 -25.84 -6.06
C GLY A 418 11.98 -26.02 -7.46
N SER A 419 11.45 -24.96 -8.09
CA SER A 419 10.93 -24.99 -9.45
C SER A 419 12.08 -24.94 -10.47
N GLY A 420 12.65 -26.09 -10.85
CA GLY A 420 13.58 -26.14 -11.98
C GLY A 420 12.86 -25.80 -13.28
N ASP A 421 13.22 -24.71 -13.96
CA ASP A 421 12.78 -24.20 -15.29
C ASP A 421 11.29 -24.35 -15.71
N GLY A 422 10.40 -24.76 -14.81
CA GLY A 422 8.98 -24.98 -15.07
C GLY A 422 8.25 -23.65 -15.11
N SER A 423 7.97 -23.18 -16.32
CA SER A 423 7.27 -21.92 -16.62
C SER A 423 5.92 -21.79 -15.90
N LEU A 424 5.19 -22.90 -15.69
CA LEU A 424 3.89 -22.88 -15.04
C LEU A 424 3.96 -22.62 -13.53
N VAL A 425 4.87 -23.25 -12.79
CA VAL A 425 5.02 -22.99 -11.35
C VAL A 425 5.48 -21.56 -11.10
N GLN A 426 6.36 -21.04 -11.95
CA GLN A 426 6.74 -19.63 -11.91
C GLN A 426 5.55 -18.72 -12.23
N PHE A 427 4.73 -19.05 -13.22
CA PHE A 427 3.50 -18.29 -13.52
C PHE A 427 2.54 -18.28 -12.32
N MET A 428 2.27 -19.43 -11.70
CA MET A 428 1.40 -19.53 -10.52
C MET A 428 1.95 -18.72 -9.34
N LEU A 429 3.27 -18.79 -9.10
CA LEU A 429 3.92 -17.98 -8.08
C LEU A 429 3.78 -16.47 -8.38
N LYS A 430 3.90 -16.08 -9.65
CA LYS A 430 3.72 -14.68 -10.04
C LYS A 430 2.29 -14.22 -9.83
N GLN A 431 1.31 -15.03 -10.23
CA GLN A 431 -0.10 -14.75 -10.03
C GLN A 431 -0.43 -14.60 -8.54
N GLU A 432 0.04 -15.51 -7.68
CA GLU A 432 -0.21 -15.43 -6.23
C GLU A 432 0.44 -14.19 -5.59
N LEU A 433 1.63 -13.80 -6.04
CA LEU A 433 2.28 -12.57 -5.55
C LEU A 433 1.53 -11.31 -6.02
N ALA A 434 1.05 -11.29 -7.25
CA ALA A 434 0.22 -10.24 -7.81
C ALA A 434 -1.11 -10.10 -7.03
N GLU A 435 -1.83 -11.20 -6.84
CA GLU A 435 -3.06 -11.27 -6.04
C GLU A 435 -2.81 -10.81 -4.60
N ALA A 436 -1.76 -11.33 -3.95
CA ALA A 436 -1.43 -10.97 -2.58
C ALA A 436 -1.11 -9.48 -2.43
N THR A 437 -0.44 -8.87 -3.42
CA THR A 437 -0.10 -7.44 -3.41
C THR A 437 -1.35 -6.58 -3.64
N ALA A 438 -2.22 -6.96 -4.58
CA ALA A 438 -3.46 -6.24 -4.86
C ALA A 438 -4.41 -6.21 -3.66
N ASP A 439 -4.58 -7.36 -3.00
CA ASP A 439 -5.41 -7.53 -1.80
C ASP A 439 -4.97 -6.71 -0.57
N ILE A 440 -3.80 -6.06 -0.61
CA ILE A 440 -3.27 -5.24 0.50
C ILE A 440 -2.69 -3.90 0.01
N ALA A 441 -2.95 -3.52 -1.24
CA ALA A 441 -2.34 -2.36 -1.87
C ALA A 441 -2.77 -1.03 -1.22
N ALA A 442 -4.01 -0.95 -0.72
CA ALA A 442 -4.55 0.25 -0.10
C ALA A 442 -3.83 0.63 1.20
N ALA A 443 -3.23 -0.34 1.91
CA ALA A 443 -2.59 -0.11 3.21
C ALA A 443 -1.43 0.89 3.14
N LEU A 444 -1.40 1.81 4.09
CA LEU A 444 -0.35 2.80 4.33
C LEU A 444 0.38 2.52 5.65
N PRO A 445 1.58 3.09 5.86
CA PRO A 445 2.39 2.89 7.08
C PRO A 445 1.69 3.12 8.41
N ASP A 446 0.69 4.01 8.46
CA ASP A 446 -0.14 4.27 9.64
C ASP A 446 -1.18 3.17 9.92
N ASP A 447 -1.46 2.29 8.95
CA ASP A 447 -2.36 1.16 9.11
C ASP A 447 -1.65 -0.06 9.72
N GLU A 448 -2.30 -0.75 10.67
CA GLU A 448 -1.76 -1.97 11.32
C GLU A 448 -1.37 -3.07 10.31
N VAL A 449 -2.03 -3.05 9.15
CA VAL A 449 -1.95 -4.04 8.08
C VAL A 449 -0.72 -3.85 7.19
N TYR A 450 -0.04 -2.70 7.28
CA TYR A 450 1.11 -2.37 6.43
C TYR A 450 2.27 -3.37 6.54
N ALA A 451 2.40 -4.03 7.69
CA ALA A 451 3.36 -5.11 7.90
C ALA A 451 3.16 -6.27 6.89
N LEU A 452 1.91 -6.53 6.49
CA LEU A 452 1.60 -7.50 5.43
C LEU A 452 2.10 -7.00 4.08
N LYS A 453 1.74 -5.77 3.68
CA LYS A 453 2.15 -5.14 2.41
C LYS A 453 3.66 -5.15 2.25
N LYS A 454 4.37 -4.67 3.27
CA LYS A 454 5.84 -4.69 3.31
C LYS A 454 6.41 -6.10 3.15
N THR A 455 5.86 -7.10 3.85
CA THR A 455 6.34 -8.48 3.76
C THR A 455 6.12 -9.07 2.37
N VAL A 456 4.98 -8.81 1.74
CA VAL A 456 4.67 -9.29 0.38
C VAL A 456 5.59 -8.64 -0.64
N LEU A 457 5.79 -7.33 -0.58
CA LEU A 457 6.71 -6.62 -1.47
C LEU A 457 8.16 -7.11 -1.31
N GLU A 458 8.66 -7.20 -0.08
CA GLU A 458 10.01 -7.70 0.20
C GLU A 458 10.20 -9.17 -0.23
N THR A 459 9.17 -10.00 -0.09
CA THR A 459 9.20 -11.39 -0.53
C THR A 459 9.22 -11.46 -2.06
N SER A 460 8.39 -10.64 -2.72
CA SER A 460 8.34 -10.54 -4.17
C SER A 460 9.69 -10.15 -4.75
N ALA A 461 10.38 -9.17 -4.17
CA ALA A 461 11.73 -8.78 -4.60
C ALA A 461 12.81 -9.86 -4.31
N ALA A 462 12.60 -10.72 -3.32
CA ALA A 462 13.56 -11.77 -2.96
C ALA A 462 13.44 -13.04 -3.82
N VAL A 463 12.32 -13.21 -4.55
CA VAL A 463 12.10 -14.36 -5.43
C VAL A 463 12.98 -14.25 -6.70
N PRO A 464 13.75 -15.30 -7.06
CA PRO A 464 14.52 -15.33 -8.30
C PRO A 464 13.63 -15.13 -9.54
N ASN A 465 14.08 -14.33 -10.51
CA ASN A 465 13.33 -13.99 -11.73
C ASN A 465 11.93 -13.39 -11.45
N SER A 466 11.78 -12.71 -10.31
CA SER A 466 10.59 -11.94 -10.00
C SER A 466 10.38 -10.80 -11.00
N PHE A 467 9.12 -10.38 -11.14
CA PHE A 467 8.72 -9.20 -11.88
C PHE A 467 8.92 -7.91 -11.06
N VAL A 468 9.08 -8.03 -9.74
CA VAL A 468 9.33 -6.89 -8.84
C VAL A 468 10.83 -6.73 -8.60
N ASN A 469 11.37 -5.55 -8.93
CA ASN A 469 12.76 -5.23 -8.61
C ASN A 469 12.88 -4.81 -7.13
N ALA A 470 13.96 -5.21 -6.46
CA ALA A 470 14.24 -4.79 -5.09
C ALA A 470 14.33 -3.26 -4.93
N ASN A 471 14.79 -2.56 -5.97
CA ASN A 471 14.84 -1.10 -5.97
C ASN A 471 13.44 -0.47 -6.11
N ASP A 472 12.52 -1.12 -6.82
CA ASP A 472 11.15 -0.65 -6.98
C ASP A 472 10.39 -0.77 -5.66
N VAL A 473 10.62 -1.84 -4.89
CA VAL A 473 10.07 -1.97 -3.52
C VAL A 473 10.48 -0.81 -2.63
N GLN A 474 11.75 -0.39 -2.67
CA GLN A 474 12.20 0.77 -1.88
C GLN A 474 11.51 2.06 -2.31
N GLY A 475 11.25 2.22 -3.62
CA GLY A 475 10.48 3.33 -4.16
C GLY A 475 9.04 3.34 -3.67
N VAL A 476 8.35 2.19 -3.75
CA VAL A 476 6.97 2.03 -3.27
C VAL A 476 6.86 2.35 -1.77
N LEU A 477 7.74 1.78 -0.94
CA LEU A 477 7.73 2.03 0.50
C LEU A 477 7.96 3.51 0.84
N LEU A 478 8.84 4.19 0.09
CA LEU A 478 9.10 5.62 0.25
C LEU A 478 7.88 6.46 -0.14
N VAL A 479 7.25 6.18 -1.29
CA VAL A 479 6.04 6.87 -1.73
C VAL A 479 4.89 6.64 -0.75
N ASP A 480 4.71 5.41 -0.25
CA ASP A 480 3.72 5.10 0.78
C ASP A 480 3.95 5.91 2.07
N THR A 481 5.20 6.04 2.52
CA THR A 481 5.52 6.90 3.68
C THR A 481 5.29 8.38 3.43
N LEU A 482 5.52 8.87 2.21
CA LEU A 482 5.21 10.25 1.84
C LEU A 482 3.69 10.49 1.76
N SER A 483 2.92 9.52 1.25
CA SER A 483 1.45 9.58 1.28
C SER A 483 0.92 9.62 2.72
N SER A 484 1.45 8.77 3.61
CA SER A 484 1.10 8.79 5.04
C SER A 484 1.43 10.13 5.69
N LEU A 485 2.60 10.69 5.37
CA LEU A 485 3.05 11.98 5.87
C LEU A 485 2.10 13.12 5.43
N MET A 486 1.74 13.16 4.15
CA MET A 486 0.79 14.16 3.61
C MET A 486 -0.57 14.06 4.32
N ARG A 487 -1.06 12.85 4.53
CA ARG A 487 -2.32 12.61 5.23
C ARG A 487 -2.28 13.07 6.69
N SER A 488 -1.16 12.89 7.41
CA SER A 488 -1.01 13.43 8.76
C SER A 488 -1.14 14.96 8.79
N VAL A 489 -0.67 15.66 7.76
CA VAL A 489 -0.85 17.12 7.63
C VAL A 489 -2.30 17.48 7.37
N GLU A 490 -2.99 16.75 6.48
CA GLU A 490 -4.42 16.95 6.18
C GLU A 490 -5.31 16.69 7.40
N ASP A 491 -5.00 15.65 8.18
CA ASP A 491 -5.70 15.31 9.42
C ASP A 491 -5.35 16.30 10.57
N GLY A 492 -4.40 17.22 10.36
CA GLY A 492 -3.97 18.24 11.32
C GLY A 492 -3.02 17.72 12.41
N ASP A 493 -2.51 16.50 12.29
CA ASP A 493 -1.56 15.90 13.22
C ASP A 493 -0.11 16.18 12.79
N VAL A 494 0.31 17.43 12.97
CA VAL A 494 1.65 17.86 12.56
C VAL A 494 2.76 17.27 13.45
N THR A 495 2.41 16.75 14.64
CA THR A 495 3.39 16.06 15.50
C THR A 495 3.80 14.75 14.88
N VAL A 496 2.82 13.93 14.47
CA VAL A 496 3.08 12.69 13.73
C VAL A 496 3.79 12.99 12.40
N ALA A 497 3.36 14.03 11.68
CA ALA A 497 4.03 14.41 10.44
C ALA A 497 5.52 14.72 10.65
N LYS A 498 5.87 15.46 11.72
CA LYS A 498 7.27 15.77 12.05
C LYS A 498 8.07 14.51 12.40
N GLU A 499 7.50 13.60 13.18
CA GLU A 499 8.15 12.32 13.53
C GLU A 499 8.40 11.46 12.29
N THR A 500 7.38 11.26 11.45
CA THR A 500 7.50 10.50 10.21
C THR A 500 8.51 11.14 9.24
N PHE A 501 8.53 12.47 9.13
CA PHE A 501 9.52 13.16 8.29
C PHE A 501 10.96 12.95 8.79
N ALA A 502 11.18 12.96 10.10
CA ALA A 502 12.49 12.67 10.69
C ALA A 502 12.96 11.23 10.39
N GLU A 503 12.04 10.26 10.39
CA GLU A 503 12.34 8.87 10.00
C GLU A 503 12.71 8.73 8.52
N LEU A 504 12.22 9.64 7.66
CA LEU A 504 12.49 9.62 6.22
C LEU A 504 13.82 10.23 5.81
N GLN A 505 14.43 11.08 6.65
CA GLN A 505 15.70 11.77 6.35
C GLN A 505 16.80 10.87 5.75
N PRO A 506 17.05 9.64 6.26
CA PRO A 506 18.05 8.74 5.68
C PRO A 506 17.74 8.30 4.24
N TYR A 507 16.46 8.23 3.88
CA TYR A 507 15.98 7.82 2.56
C TYR A 507 15.89 9.01 1.60
N LEU A 508 15.64 10.23 2.09
CA LEU A 508 15.63 11.45 1.28
C LEU A 508 17.00 11.75 0.69
N ALA A 509 18.08 11.49 1.43
CA ALA A 509 19.45 11.61 0.92
C ALA A 509 19.71 10.71 -0.32
N ALA A 510 18.97 9.60 -0.46
CA ALA A 510 19.07 8.71 -1.62
C ALA A 510 18.33 9.23 -2.87
N LEU A 511 17.44 10.23 -2.74
CA LEU A 511 16.76 10.89 -3.86
C LEU A 511 17.64 11.93 -4.57
N GLU A 512 18.65 12.45 -3.87
CA GLU A 512 19.59 13.46 -4.37
C GLU A 512 20.92 12.89 -4.83
N ALA A 513 21.24 11.65 -4.46
CA ALA A 513 22.47 10.98 -4.87
C ALA A 513 22.47 10.63 -6.37
N GLU A 514 23.55 10.98 -7.09
CA GLU A 514 23.74 10.61 -8.51
C GLU A 514 23.73 9.08 -8.73
N ASP A 515 24.12 8.30 -7.72
CA ASP A 515 24.11 6.83 -7.73
C ASP A 515 22.83 6.21 -7.13
N SER A 516 21.72 6.95 -7.13
CA SER A 516 20.44 6.44 -6.61
C SER A 516 20.02 5.16 -7.34
N LYS A 517 19.71 4.13 -6.56
CA LYS A 517 19.24 2.83 -7.08
C LYS A 517 17.77 2.85 -7.46
N LEU A 518 17.02 3.87 -7.04
CA LEU A 518 15.59 4.02 -7.34
C LEU A 518 15.37 4.25 -8.83
N SER A 519 14.30 3.69 -9.38
CA SER A 519 13.89 4.00 -10.76
C SER A 519 13.64 5.50 -10.92
N VAL A 520 13.89 6.05 -12.12
CA VAL A 520 13.63 7.47 -12.44
C VAL A 520 12.20 7.88 -12.09
N GLU A 521 11.24 6.98 -12.29
CA GLU A 521 9.83 7.28 -12.10
C GLU A 521 9.46 7.40 -10.61
N HIS A 522 9.87 6.44 -9.77
CA HIS A 522 9.72 6.54 -8.31
C HIS A 522 10.47 7.76 -7.73
N GLN A 523 11.59 8.17 -8.32
CA GLN A 523 12.28 9.40 -7.90
C GLN A 523 11.46 10.65 -8.24
N GLN A 524 10.87 10.71 -9.43
CA GLN A 524 10.00 11.83 -9.84
C GLN A 524 8.78 11.93 -8.95
N GLU A 525 8.13 10.80 -8.67
CA GLU A 525 6.97 10.71 -7.79
C GLU A 525 7.31 11.14 -6.36
N ALA A 526 8.37 10.59 -5.77
CA ALA A 526 8.80 10.98 -4.42
C ALA A 526 9.14 12.47 -4.32
N LYS A 527 9.82 13.04 -5.32
CA LYS A 527 10.12 14.49 -5.38
C LYS A 527 8.85 15.33 -5.51
N ALA A 528 7.87 14.89 -6.29
CA ALA A 528 6.59 15.56 -6.41
C ALA A 528 5.82 15.54 -5.09
N SER A 529 5.70 14.39 -4.44
CA SER A 529 5.04 14.26 -3.13
C SER A 529 5.72 15.09 -2.05
N LEU A 530 7.05 15.16 -2.04
CA LEU A 530 7.81 16.04 -1.14
C LEU A 530 7.53 17.52 -1.37
N ALA A 531 7.45 17.95 -2.63
CA ALA A 531 7.12 19.33 -2.96
C ALA A 531 5.69 19.67 -2.53
N THR A 532 4.73 18.78 -2.75
CA THR A 532 3.35 18.94 -2.30
C THR A 532 3.27 19.00 -0.77
N PHE A 533 3.97 18.12 -0.07
CA PHE A 533 4.08 18.14 1.39
C PHE A 533 4.67 19.47 1.90
N ALA A 534 5.74 19.97 1.28
CA ALA A 534 6.37 21.22 1.67
C ALA A 534 5.41 22.42 1.51
N VAL A 535 4.63 22.45 0.43
CA VAL A 535 3.58 23.45 0.22
C VAL A 535 2.49 23.35 1.28
N ALA A 536 2.02 22.13 1.60
CA ALA A 536 1.00 21.91 2.61
C ALA A 536 1.43 22.36 4.01
N ILE A 537 2.67 22.06 4.42
CA ILE A 537 3.25 22.53 5.69
C ILE A 537 3.37 24.05 5.73
N SER A 538 3.83 24.67 4.63
CA SER A 538 3.92 26.13 4.56
C SER A 538 2.54 26.81 4.63
N ALA A 539 1.51 26.20 4.07
CA ALA A 539 0.14 26.69 4.17
C ALA A 539 -0.41 26.52 5.59
N TYR A 540 -0.19 25.36 6.22
CA TYR A 540 -0.58 25.11 7.61
C TYR A 540 0.01 26.14 8.58
N GLU A 541 1.31 26.48 8.44
CA GLU A 541 1.93 27.51 9.28
C GLU A 541 1.33 28.90 9.03
N ALA A 542 0.94 29.22 7.80
CA ALA A 542 0.30 30.50 7.49
C ALA A 542 -1.09 30.64 8.12
N ASP A 543 -1.85 29.54 8.18
CA ASP A 543 -3.23 29.53 8.65
C ASP A 543 -3.35 29.32 10.17
N VAL A 544 -2.63 28.34 10.71
CA VAL A 544 -2.74 27.91 12.12
C VAL A 544 -1.58 28.46 12.96
N GLY A 545 -0.37 28.43 12.39
CA GLY A 545 0.86 28.81 13.06
C GLY A 545 1.31 27.84 14.15
N GLY A 546 2.54 28.03 14.64
CA GLY A 546 3.07 27.31 15.81
C GLY A 546 3.96 26.11 15.49
N LEU A 547 4.43 25.99 14.25
CA LEU A 547 5.48 25.04 13.88
C LEU A 547 6.87 25.55 14.30
N ASP A 548 7.74 24.60 14.68
CA ASP A 548 9.12 24.91 15.03
C ASP A 548 9.88 25.43 13.80
N GLN A 549 10.62 26.53 13.96
CA GLN A 549 11.40 27.11 12.88
C GLN A 549 12.44 26.14 12.29
N GLU A 550 13.00 25.26 13.12
CA GLU A 550 13.92 24.20 12.68
C GLU A 550 13.27 23.23 11.68
N PHE A 551 12.00 22.86 11.91
CA PHE A 551 11.27 21.97 11.01
C PHE A 551 10.92 22.67 9.69
N LEU A 552 10.53 23.95 9.75
CA LEU A 552 10.30 24.76 8.54
C LEU A 552 11.57 24.91 7.71
N ASP A 553 12.73 25.09 8.35
CA ASP A 553 14.02 25.19 7.69
C ASP A 553 14.40 23.86 6.99
N GLU A 554 14.09 22.71 7.60
CA GLU A 554 14.33 21.38 7.01
C GLU A 554 13.41 21.07 5.81
N VAL A 555 12.19 21.59 5.81
CA VAL A 555 11.21 21.38 4.73
C VAL A 555 11.38 22.38 3.58
N SER A 556 11.91 23.57 3.88
CA SER A 556 12.12 24.66 2.92
C SER A 556 12.87 24.28 1.62
N PRO A 557 13.85 23.37 1.60
CA PRO A 557 14.56 23.00 0.37
C PRO A 557 13.68 22.27 -0.64
N TYR A 558 12.60 21.63 -0.17
CA TYR A 558 11.67 20.87 -1.00
C TYR A 558 10.52 21.72 -1.54
N LEU A 559 10.36 22.96 -1.07
CA LEU A 559 9.40 23.86 -1.67
C LEU A 559 9.71 23.97 -3.17
N PRO A 560 8.70 23.89 -4.04
CA PRO A 560 8.94 24.08 -5.45
C PRO A 560 9.64 25.42 -5.60
N ASN A 561 10.79 25.40 -6.28
CA ASN A 561 11.42 26.59 -6.84
C ASN A 561 10.39 27.17 -7.78
N THR A 562 9.45 27.91 -7.23
CA THR A 562 8.52 28.71 -7.99
C THR A 562 9.48 29.68 -8.65
N PRO A 563 9.73 29.64 -9.97
CA PRO A 563 10.09 30.90 -10.59
C PRO A 563 8.92 31.75 -10.17
N THR A 564 9.13 32.71 -9.25
CA THR A 564 8.14 33.71 -8.89
C THR A 564 7.48 34.01 -10.21
N LEU A 565 6.21 33.60 -10.37
CA LEU A 565 5.47 33.86 -11.58
C LEU A 565 5.43 35.37 -11.57
N ALA A 566 6.43 35.98 -12.19
CA ALA A 566 6.48 37.38 -12.51
C ALA A 566 5.22 37.48 -13.33
N ALA A 567 4.15 37.99 -12.69
CA ALA A 567 2.82 38.03 -13.26
C ALA A 567 3.00 38.42 -14.71
N LEU A 568 2.56 37.54 -15.63
CA LEU A 568 2.80 37.72 -17.06
C LEU A 568 2.58 39.20 -17.36
N PRO A 569 3.62 39.93 -17.80
CA PRO A 569 3.57 41.37 -17.84
C PRO A 569 2.37 41.75 -18.71
N LEU A 570 1.48 42.58 -18.17
CA LEU A 570 0.23 42.96 -18.84
C LEU A 570 0.52 43.34 -20.30
N SER A 571 -0.34 42.88 -21.21
CA SER A 571 -0.24 43.24 -22.62
C SER A 571 -0.33 44.77 -22.78
N ALA A 572 0.22 45.31 -23.86
CA ALA A 572 0.17 46.76 -24.10
C ALA A 572 -1.26 47.32 -24.10
N GLU A 573 -2.22 46.53 -24.59
CA GLU A 573 -3.65 46.88 -24.63
C GLU A 573 -4.28 46.92 -23.23
N GLN A 574 -3.93 45.97 -22.36
CA GLN A 574 -4.40 45.96 -20.96
C GLN A 574 -3.81 47.12 -20.14
N ILE A 575 -2.55 47.49 -20.39
CA ILE A 575 -1.94 48.65 -19.72
C ILE A 575 -2.64 49.94 -20.16
N GLN A 576 -2.97 50.04 -21.44
CA GLN A 576 -3.70 51.19 -21.97
C GLN A 576 -5.11 51.25 -21.38
N SER A 577 -5.83 50.13 -21.25
CA SER A 577 -7.18 50.13 -20.68
C SER A 577 -7.20 50.53 -19.20
N ILE A 578 -6.24 50.02 -18.41
CA ILE A 578 -6.08 50.39 -16.99
C ILE A 578 -5.68 51.86 -16.87
N GLY A 579 -4.70 52.30 -17.66
CA GLY A 579 -4.27 53.70 -17.70
C GLY A 579 -5.42 54.65 -18.05
N GLN A 580 -6.20 54.33 -19.07
CA GLN A 580 -7.34 55.14 -19.51
C GLN A 580 -8.42 55.20 -18.43
N ALA A 581 -8.72 54.09 -17.77
CA ALA A 581 -9.69 54.07 -16.68
C ALA A 581 -9.25 54.95 -15.50
N ILE A 582 -7.96 54.97 -15.17
CA ILE A 582 -7.41 55.87 -14.14
C ILE A 582 -7.51 57.33 -14.58
N TYR A 583 -7.15 57.63 -15.84
CA TYR A 583 -7.28 58.96 -16.41
C TYR A 583 -8.72 59.47 -16.31
N ASP A 584 -9.69 58.67 -16.72
CA ASP A 584 -11.10 59.02 -16.70
C ASP A 584 -11.60 59.28 -15.26
N ARG A 585 -11.19 58.46 -14.28
CA ARG A 585 -11.53 58.65 -12.86
C ARG A 585 -10.92 59.92 -12.27
N ILE A 586 -9.69 60.28 -12.65
CA ILE A 586 -9.07 61.55 -12.23
C ILE A 586 -9.87 62.73 -12.78
N PHE A 587 -10.22 62.69 -14.08
CA PHE A 587 -10.88 63.80 -14.76
C PHE A 587 -12.41 63.87 -14.59
N LEU A 588 -13.02 62.87 -13.94
CA LEU A 588 -14.38 62.96 -13.44
C LEU A 588 -14.57 64.18 -12.51
N TYR A 589 -13.52 64.56 -11.78
CA TYR A 589 -13.53 65.73 -10.91
C TYR A 589 -13.13 67.02 -11.64
N LYS A 590 -13.86 68.12 -11.39
CA LYS A 590 -13.61 69.43 -12.00
C LYS A 590 -12.57 70.28 -11.28
N LEU A 591 -12.40 70.09 -9.97
CA LEU A 591 -11.48 70.89 -9.14
C LEU A 591 -10.09 70.27 -9.07
N ALA A 592 -9.05 71.10 -9.17
CA ALA A 592 -7.65 70.65 -9.14
C ALA A 592 -7.27 69.84 -7.89
N ARG A 593 -7.76 70.26 -6.71
CA ARG A 593 -7.51 69.55 -5.44
C ARG A 593 -8.15 68.16 -5.40
N SER A 594 -9.33 68.00 -5.98
CA SER A 594 -10.03 66.71 -6.05
C SER A 594 -9.33 65.75 -7.00
N ARG A 595 -8.82 66.25 -8.15
CA ARG A 595 -8.00 65.46 -9.08
C ARG A 595 -6.73 64.93 -8.42
N TRP A 596 -6.08 65.78 -7.63
CA TRP A 596 -4.89 65.42 -6.86
C TRP A 596 -5.16 64.30 -5.85
N ASN A 597 -6.25 64.43 -5.09
CA ASN A 597 -6.64 63.40 -4.13
C ASN A 597 -6.98 62.08 -4.82
N GLN A 598 -7.67 62.11 -5.95
CA GLN A 598 -7.96 60.90 -6.72
C GLN A 598 -6.67 60.26 -7.24
N LEU A 599 -5.74 61.04 -7.78
CA LEU A 599 -4.44 60.52 -8.23
C LEU A 599 -3.66 59.85 -7.10
N LEU A 600 -3.69 60.40 -5.88
CA LEU A 600 -3.06 59.78 -4.71
C LEU A 600 -3.71 58.43 -4.34
N VAL A 601 -5.04 58.33 -4.46
CA VAL A 601 -5.77 57.08 -4.19
C VAL A 601 -5.41 56.02 -5.24
N GLU A 602 -5.42 56.38 -6.52
CA GLU A 602 -5.07 55.47 -7.62
C GLU A 602 -3.58 55.06 -7.56
N SER A 603 -2.69 55.99 -7.20
CA SER A 603 -1.26 55.68 -7.02
C SER A 603 -1.03 54.67 -5.91
N ARG A 604 -1.73 54.80 -4.78
CA ARG A 604 -1.66 53.81 -3.68
C ARG A 604 -2.25 52.46 -4.08
N ALA A 605 -3.31 52.45 -4.89
CA ALA A 605 -3.90 51.22 -5.39
C ALA A 605 -2.97 50.48 -6.38
N LEU A 606 -2.01 51.18 -6.99
CA LEU A 606 -0.99 50.61 -7.87
C LEU A 606 0.28 50.17 -7.14
N ASP A 607 0.44 50.49 -5.85
CA ASP A 607 1.64 50.13 -5.10
C ASP A 607 1.75 48.60 -4.97
N GLY A 608 2.90 48.05 -5.34
CA GLY A 608 3.14 46.61 -5.35
C GLY A 608 2.64 45.87 -6.59
N HIS A 609 2.02 46.58 -7.55
CA HIS A 609 1.60 45.96 -8.81
C HIS A 609 2.82 45.69 -9.73
N PRO A 610 2.96 44.50 -10.34
CA PRO A 610 4.14 44.13 -11.15
C PRO A 610 4.38 45.06 -12.34
N ASP A 611 3.33 45.55 -12.99
CA ASP A 611 3.39 46.55 -14.07
C ASP A 611 3.22 48.02 -13.62
N GLN A 612 3.33 48.34 -12.33
CA GLN A 612 3.15 49.70 -11.79
C GLN A 612 3.96 50.74 -12.60
N GLY A 613 5.23 50.45 -12.87
CA GLY A 613 6.11 51.35 -13.63
C GLY A 613 5.68 51.56 -15.09
N ARG A 614 5.02 50.58 -15.73
CA ARG A 614 4.54 50.70 -17.12
C ARG A 614 3.22 51.48 -17.19
N ILE A 615 2.33 51.27 -16.23
CA ILE A 615 1.06 52.03 -16.09
C ILE A 615 1.37 53.51 -15.78
N LEU A 616 2.26 53.79 -14.83
CA LEU A 616 2.67 55.17 -14.51
C LEU A 616 3.35 55.87 -15.69
N ARG A 617 4.14 55.14 -16.50
CA ARG A 617 4.76 55.69 -17.72
C ARG A 617 3.73 56.05 -18.78
N TRP A 618 2.67 55.26 -18.93
CA TRP A 618 1.56 55.60 -19.81
C TRP A 618 0.82 56.84 -19.30
N LEU A 619 0.49 56.88 -18.00
CA LEU A 619 -0.19 58.03 -17.37
C LEU A 619 0.62 59.33 -17.50
N TYR A 620 1.94 59.28 -17.35
CA TYR A 620 2.80 60.45 -17.54
C TYR A 620 2.71 61.05 -18.95
N ARG A 621 2.53 60.21 -19.98
CA ARG A 621 2.39 60.68 -21.37
C ARG A 621 1.04 61.34 -21.64
N GLU A 622 -0.03 60.82 -21.03
CA GLU A 622 -1.40 61.24 -21.32
C GLU A 622 -1.90 62.35 -20.39
N LEU A 623 -1.33 62.49 -19.18
CA LEU A 623 -1.68 63.58 -18.29
C LEU A 623 -1.17 64.93 -18.84
N PRO A 624 -2.00 65.99 -18.82
CA PRO A 624 -1.55 67.33 -19.23
C PRO A 624 -0.38 67.80 -18.34
N GLU A 625 0.55 68.58 -18.92
CA GLU A 625 1.72 69.13 -18.23
C GLU A 625 1.33 70.10 -17.10
N ASN A 626 0.91 69.53 -15.97
CA ASN A 626 0.52 70.20 -14.76
C ASN A 626 1.15 69.47 -13.56
N GLY A 627 0.81 69.89 -12.34
CA GLY A 627 1.35 69.25 -11.12
C GLY A 627 1.17 67.73 -11.08
N LEU A 628 0.11 67.18 -11.70
CA LEU A 628 -0.21 65.75 -11.68
C LEU A 628 0.82 64.92 -12.47
N ALA A 629 1.19 65.37 -13.68
CA ALA A 629 2.23 64.72 -14.47
C ALA A 629 3.59 64.74 -13.75
N ARG A 630 3.89 65.82 -13.02
CA ARG A 630 5.12 65.92 -12.22
C ARG A 630 5.16 64.90 -11.08
N TYR A 631 4.03 64.68 -10.40
CA TYR A 631 3.92 63.67 -9.35
C TYR A 631 4.10 62.25 -9.90
N VAL A 632 3.39 61.90 -10.98
CA VAL A 632 3.51 60.58 -11.64
C VAL A 632 4.94 60.33 -12.09
N LYS A 633 5.65 61.35 -12.58
CA LYS A 633 7.07 61.24 -12.93
C LYS A 633 7.94 60.89 -11.72
N THR A 634 7.74 61.57 -10.59
CA THR A 634 8.51 61.30 -9.36
C THR A 634 8.25 59.90 -8.82
N GLU A 635 7.00 59.41 -8.86
CA GLU A 635 6.70 58.05 -8.43
C GLU A 635 7.22 56.99 -9.40
N PHE A 636 7.16 57.26 -10.70
CA PHE A 636 7.81 56.41 -11.70
C PHE A 636 9.32 56.29 -11.46
N GLU A 637 10.00 57.40 -11.15
CA GLU A 637 11.44 57.41 -10.82
C GLU A 637 11.73 56.64 -9.52
N ARG A 638 10.89 56.79 -8.49
CA ARG A 638 11.01 56.03 -7.23
C ARG A 638 10.86 54.52 -7.44
N VAL A 639 9.86 54.08 -8.20
CA VAL A 639 9.64 52.66 -8.51
C VAL A 639 10.81 52.08 -9.31
N LYS A 640 11.38 52.88 -10.23
CA LYS A 640 12.58 52.49 -10.99
C LYS A 640 13.81 52.33 -10.09
N GLU A 641 14.00 53.21 -9.12
CA GLU A 641 15.08 53.10 -8.13
C GLU A 641 14.90 51.88 -7.22
N ALA A 642 13.68 51.64 -6.73
CA ALA A 642 13.36 50.48 -5.89
C ALA A 642 13.64 49.14 -6.60
N ASN A 643 13.22 49.03 -7.86
CA ASN A 643 13.45 47.82 -8.67
C ASN A 643 14.89 47.69 -9.19
N GLY A 644 15.65 48.78 -9.25
CA GLY A 644 17.07 48.76 -9.62
C GLY A 644 17.98 48.35 -8.45
N THR A 645 17.55 48.54 -7.21
CA THR A 645 18.34 48.23 -6.01
C THR A 645 18.24 46.75 -5.61
N SER A 646 17.14 46.08 -5.96
CA SER A 646 16.96 44.63 -5.77
C SER A 646 17.77 43.76 -6.74
N ALA A 647 18.28 44.33 -7.84
CA ALA A 647 19.14 43.62 -8.80
C ALA A 647 20.65 43.74 -8.49
N SER A 648 21.06 44.61 -7.57
CA SER A 648 22.48 44.83 -7.23
C SER A 648 22.93 44.19 -5.91
N SER A 649 22.09 43.41 -5.23
CA SER A 649 22.42 42.74 -3.96
C SER A 649 22.68 41.23 -4.09
N SER A 650 22.75 40.67 -5.31
CA SER A 650 22.95 39.23 -5.53
C SER A 650 24.15 38.86 -6.40
N VAL A 651 25.11 39.77 -6.62
CA VAL A 651 26.38 39.43 -7.29
C VAL A 651 27.55 40.17 -6.63
N GLU A 652 28.01 39.68 -5.48
CA GLU A 652 29.42 39.82 -5.08
C GLU A 652 29.85 38.59 -4.26
N THR A 653 30.41 37.59 -4.94
CA THR A 653 31.57 36.84 -4.43
C THR A 653 32.51 36.53 -5.59
N PRO A 654 33.78 36.96 -5.53
CA PRO A 654 34.81 36.53 -6.47
C PRO A 654 35.52 35.26 -5.96
N LEU A 655 35.86 34.39 -6.91
CA LEU A 655 36.62 33.12 -6.84
C LEU A 655 35.86 31.87 -6.42
#